data_AF-A0A8J2MWK4-F1
#
_entry.id   AF-A0A8J2MWK4-F1
#
_cell.length_a   1.000
_cell.length_b   1.000
_cell.length_c   1.000
_cell.angle_alpha   90.00
_cell.angle_beta   90.00
_cell.angle_gamma   90.00
#
_symmetry.space_group_name_H-M   'P 1'
#
loop_
_entity.id
_entity.type
_entity.pdbx_description
1 polymer ?
#
loop_
_entity_poly.entity_id
_entity_poly.type
_entity_poly.pdbx_seq_one_letter_code
_entity_poly.pdbx_strand_id
1 'polypeptide(L)'
;MDCAPFYRTLQMDWSEKKPKDSSITSRNDNKPEEESSQTSLKSLLHFTADDSREFICGWGAAVINVGVTYPMNKIIFRQILEGVQVNAAVRQLSKEGIRLLYRGILPPLCQKTLSLSIMFSVYEGSKSRIYLLTHQPVLSKVLAANVAGGIEAILMPLERVQTLLQDWRYHTKFKNTSHAFKYLLREYGICECYRGLMPIIIRNGLSNLTFFSLRDLSKDYVGNEHTLFHNFLCGALIGGFTSTVFYPMNIVKIHMQTKIGGDFDKIIVTLKDLWVRTGMVAVSDGKSKPISMRLYLSMEVLKLQREDLELINKCNQQAVNHNKPPLDSKERMIQITRQKVGGLGLSIKGGAEHKLPVLISRIYKNQAAEQCGQLYVGDAIIKVNGEYITACNHDDAVNILRNAGDIVVLTVKHYRAAKPFLQRNEKEEKLDNATNGEVDEEWDLPNKRSLSPISGHSRHGSNTSACSTNFKKWIDVLTVPLMMAYVTRYIFGTDKLRRNAFEMKLYNRNFGVGERIEYMGWVNEAVSNSNQPWQSYRPRFLALKGPDLLLFETPPCNIGDWSRCALTFKVYQTMFRVMRESENVDERQHCFLAQSPGKAPRYLSVETRQELLRVEAAWHTASKTFLVTYNGRSAGLTLDWTQGFSLSYECSGEIIWKFKFSQLRGSSDDGKSRLKLHFQELDSIAIETKELECPQLQNLLFCMHAFLTAKVAAVDPTFLTSTTP
;
A
#
# COMPACT_ATOMS: atom_id res chain seq x y z
N MET A 1 13.12 -24.74 6.32
CA MET A 1 13.44 -26.15 6.64
C MET A 1 12.23 -26.87 7.23
N ASP A 2 11.06 -26.80 6.58
CA ASP A 2 9.80 -27.35 7.14
C ASP A 2 8.96 -28.12 6.09
N CYS A 3 9.63 -28.91 5.26
CA CYS A 3 9.02 -30.04 4.53
C CYS A 3 9.73 -31.38 4.83
N ALA A 4 10.84 -31.37 5.56
CA ALA A 4 11.68 -32.56 5.79
C ALA A 4 11.15 -33.61 6.81
N PRO A 5 10.34 -33.30 7.85
CA PRO A 5 9.95 -34.35 8.80
C PRO A 5 8.92 -35.34 8.22
N PHE A 6 8.33 -35.03 7.06
CA PHE A 6 7.28 -35.81 6.43
C PHE A 6 7.81 -36.95 5.56
N TYR A 7 8.89 -36.70 4.80
CA TYR A 7 9.47 -37.70 3.90
C TYR A 7 10.38 -38.69 4.62
N ARG A 8 10.91 -38.37 5.82
CA ARG A 8 11.58 -39.36 6.67
C ARG A 8 10.66 -40.53 7.08
N THR A 9 9.35 -40.31 7.11
CA THR A 9 8.36 -41.35 7.43
C THR A 9 8.03 -42.21 6.21
N LEU A 10 8.12 -41.65 4.99
CA LEU A 10 8.11 -42.40 3.73
C LEU A 10 9.41 -43.18 3.50
N GLN A 11 10.46 -42.93 4.29
CA GLN A 11 11.78 -43.56 4.20
C GLN A 11 11.88 -44.88 4.97
N MET A 12 10.81 -45.31 5.66
CA MET A 12 10.62 -46.73 5.93
C MET A 12 10.06 -47.37 4.66
N ASP A 13 10.94 -47.58 3.66
CA ASP A 13 10.75 -48.67 2.72
C ASP A 13 10.56 -49.91 3.58
N TRP A 14 9.33 -50.42 3.64
CA TRP A 14 9.07 -51.77 4.08
C TRP A 14 9.86 -52.63 3.10
N SER A 15 11.00 -53.14 3.57
CA SER A 15 11.86 -54.06 2.83
C SER A 15 10.99 -55.03 2.06
N GLU A 16 11.32 -55.27 0.79
CA GLU A 16 10.90 -56.45 0.06
C GLU A 16 11.08 -57.69 0.95
N LYS A 17 10.05 -58.05 1.72
CA LYS A 17 9.96 -59.38 2.31
C LYS A 17 9.49 -60.25 1.17
N LYS A 18 10.46 -60.78 0.41
CA LYS A 18 10.26 -62.03 -0.32
C LYS A 18 9.61 -63.02 0.65
N PRO A 19 8.44 -63.59 0.32
CA PRO A 19 7.89 -64.66 1.13
C PRO A 19 8.91 -65.81 1.15
N LYS A 20 9.21 -66.31 2.36
CA LYS A 20 10.10 -67.44 2.57
C LYS A 20 9.52 -68.68 1.88
N ASP A 21 10.36 -69.34 1.10
CA ASP A 21 10.13 -70.68 0.59
C ASP A 21 9.77 -71.65 1.73
N SER A 22 8.63 -72.32 1.59
CA SER A 22 8.36 -73.59 2.25
C SER A 22 7.73 -74.54 1.22
N SER A 23 8.52 -75.56 0.90
CA SER A 23 8.34 -76.68 -0.02
C SER A 23 7.11 -77.58 0.24
N ILE A 24 6.78 -78.40 -0.78
CA ILE A 24 5.92 -79.63 -0.81
C ILE A 24 4.48 -79.31 -1.29
N THR A 25 3.88 -79.79 -2.39
CA THR A 25 4.09 -80.95 -3.30
C THR A 25 3.37 -80.73 -4.65
N SER A 26 3.83 -81.46 -5.67
CA SER A 26 3.38 -81.54 -7.08
C SER A 26 1.89 -81.83 -7.37
N ARG A 27 1.30 -81.15 -8.37
CA ARG A 27 0.42 -81.78 -9.39
C ARG A 27 0.16 -80.86 -10.62
N ASN A 28 -0.01 -81.53 -11.76
CA ASN A 28 0.04 -81.11 -13.18
C ASN A 28 -0.95 -80.03 -13.68
N ASP A 29 -0.50 -79.36 -14.76
CA ASP A 29 -1.15 -78.92 -16.02
C ASP A 29 -2.63 -78.50 -16.03
N ASN A 30 -2.89 -77.22 -16.36
CA ASN A 30 -3.52 -76.75 -17.63
C ASN A 30 -4.09 -75.31 -17.55
N LYS A 31 -3.83 -74.52 -18.60
CA LYS A 31 -4.49 -73.26 -19.07
C LYS A 31 -4.54 -72.01 -18.15
N PRO A 32 -4.33 -70.79 -18.70
CA PRO A 32 -4.60 -69.54 -18.00
C PRO A 32 -6.09 -69.18 -18.16
N GLU A 33 -6.90 -69.44 -17.13
CA GLU A 33 -8.20 -68.79 -16.98
C GLU A 33 -8.05 -67.55 -16.09
N GLU A 34 -8.71 -66.47 -16.50
CA GLU A 34 -8.83 -65.19 -15.81
C GLU A 34 -9.50 -65.37 -14.44
N GLU A 35 -8.74 -65.62 -13.39
CA GLU A 35 -9.22 -65.44 -12.01
C GLU A 35 -8.91 -64.03 -11.52
N SER A 36 -9.93 -63.18 -11.66
CA SER A 36 -10.08 -61.96 -10.86
C SER A 36 -10.10 -62.33 -9.37
N SER A 37 -8.93 -62.33 -8.72
CA SER A 37 -8.82 -62.42 -7.27
C SER A 37 -9.34 -61.11 -6.66
N GLN A 38 -10.66 -61.05 -6.47
CA GLN A 38 -11.33 -60.12 -5.57
C GLN A 38 -10.74 -60.30 -4.17
N THR A 39 -9.69 -59.54 -3.87
CA THR A 39 -9.33 -59.23 -2.48
C THR A 39 -10.51 -58.48 -1.87
N SER A 40 -11.28 -59.18 -1.05
CA SER A 40 -12.47 -58.63 -0.39
C SER A 40 -12.08 -57.40 0.43
N LEU A 41 -12.77 -56.27 0.22
CA LEU A 41 -12.62 -55.03 1.03
C LEU A 41 -12.70 -55.27 2.55
N LYS A 42 -13.26 -56.41 2.99
CA LYS A 42 -13.30 -56.83 4.39
C LYS A 42 -11.93 -57.30 4.94
N SER A 43 -11.03 -57.84 4.12
CA SER A 43 -9.68 -58.22 4.58
C SER A 43 -8.75 -57.01 4.73
N LEU A 44 -8.98 -55.93 3.99
CA LEU A 44 -8.27 -54.64 4.11
C LEU A 44 -8.66 -53.84 5.36
N LEU A 45 -9.79 -54.17 6.01
CA LEU A 45 -10.30 -53.48 7.20
C LEU A 45 -9.99 -54.22 8.51
N HIS A 46 -9.40 -55.41 8.45
CA HIS A 46 -9.07 -56.17 9.66
C HIS A 46 -7.69 -55.72 10.17
N PHE A 47 -7.70 -54.82 11.16
CA PHE A 47 -6.48 -54.34 11.82
C PHE A 47 -5.73 -55.52 12.46
N THR A 48 -4.52 -55.81 11.98
CA THR A 48 -3.68 -56.87 12.54
C THR A 48 -2.92 -56.34 13.76
N ALA A 49 -2.54 -57.21 14.70
CA ALA A 49 -1.77 -56.79 15.89
C ALA A 49 -0.43 -56.12 15.52
N ASP A 50 0.18 -56.52 14.40
CA ASP A 50 1.42 -55.91 13.90
C ASP A 50 1.20 -54.50 13.33
N ASP A 51 0.07 -54.24 12.66
CA ASP A 51 -0.30 -52.89 12.17
C ASP A 51 -0.49 -51.91 13.32
N SER A 52 -1.02 -52.39 14.45
CA SER A 52 -1.19 -51.56 15.66
C SER A 52 0.16 -51.18 16.28
N ARG A 53 1.15 -52.07 16.24
CA ARG A 53 2.51 -51.81 16.73
C ARG A 53 3.22 -50.80 15.83
N GLU A 54 3.13 -50.97 14.51
CA GLU A 54 3.71 -50.03 13.54
C GLU A 54 3.08 -48.64 13.66
N PHE A 55 1.76 -48.55 13.84
CA PHE A 55 1.06 -47.29 14.08
C PHE A 55 1.53 -46.59 15.37
N ILE A 56 1.66 -47.32 16.48
CA ILE A 56 2.14 -46.77 17.76
C ILE A 56 3.60 -46.31 17.64
N CYS A 57 4.46 -47.07 16.96
CA CYS A 57 5.84 -46.70 16.69
C CYS A 57 5.92 -45.42 15.82
N GLY A 58 5.12 -45.34 14.75
CA GLY A 58 5.05 -44.16 13.89
C GLY A 58 4.52 -42.92 14.63
N TRP A 59 3.50 -43.09 15.47
CA TRP A 59 2.97 -42.02 16.31
C TRP A 59 4.01 -41.53 17.33
N GLY A 60 4.67 -42.44 18.05
CA GLY A 60 5.72 -42.11 19.01
C GLY A 60 6.89 -41.37 18.35
N ALA A 61 7.33 -41.83 17.18
CA ALA A 61 8.36 -41.15 16.39
C ALA A 61 7.93 -39.73 15.98
N ALA A 62 6.68 -39.54 15.56
CA ALA A 62 6.14 -38.23 15.21
C ALA A 62 6.10 -37.28 16.41
N VAL A 63 5.69 -37.76 17.58
CA VAL A 63 5.66 -36.97 18.83
C VAL A 63 7.06 -36.49 19.21
N ILE A 64 8.05 -37.38 19.19
CA ILE A 64 9.45 -37.05 19.51
C ILE A 64 9.99 -36.02 18.51
N ASN A 65 9.79 -36.27 17.21
CA ASN A 65 10.26 -35.39 16.15
C ASN A 65 9.67 -33.98 16.26
N VAL A 66 8.34 -33.87 16.42
CA VAL A 66 7.66 -32.59 16.61
C VAL A 66 8.14 -31.92 17.90
N GLY A 67 8.26 -32.65 19.01
CA GLY A 67 8.73 -32.11 20.28
C GLY A 67 10.12 -31.49 20.22
N VAL A 68 11.07 -32.15 19.54
CA VAL A 68 12.45 -31.67 19.40
C VAL A 68 12.55 -30.50 18.41
N THR A 69 11.81 -30.56 17.30
CA THR A 69 11.91 -29.54 16.23
C THR A 69 11.07 -28.29 16.50
N TYR A 70 10.10 -28.34 17.41
CA TYR A 70 9.17 -27.24 17.68
C TYR A 70 9.86 -25.90 18.01
N PRO A 71 10.87 -25.84 18.90
CA PRO A 71 11.57 -24.59 19.21
C PRO A 71 12.23 -23.94 17.99
N MET A 72 12.87 -24.75 17.13
CA MET A 72 13.51 -24.27 15.90
C MET A 72 12.46 -23.68 14.95
N ASN A 73 11.35 -24.38 14.76
CA ASN A 73 10.25 -23.92 13.90
C ASN A 73 9.62 -22.63 14.42
N LYS A 74 9.53 -22.47 15.75
CA LYS A 74 9.03 -21.23 16.35
C LYS A 74 9.99 -20.04 16.16
N ILE A 75 11.30 -20.27 16.19
CA ILE A 75 12.31 -19.24 15.85
C ILE A 75 12.15 -18.83 14.39
N ILE A 76 12.07 -19.79 13.46
CA ILE A 76 11.87 -19.52 12.03
C ILE A 76 10.58 -18.73 11.80
N PHE A 77 9.48 -19.13 12.45
CA PHE A 77 8.20 -18.42 12.38
C PHE A 77 8.34 -16.95 12.83
N ARG A 78 9.06 -16.70 13.93
CA ARG A 78 9.33 -15.34 14.42
C ARG A 78 10.15 -14.52 13.42
N GLN A 79 11.17 -15.13 12.81
CA GLN A 79 11.97 -14.47 11.78
C GLN A 79 11.16 -14.10 10.54
N ILE A 80 10.26 -14.98 10.11
CA ILE A 80 9.39 -14.75 8.95
C ILE A 80 8.45 -13.57 9.22
N LEU A 81 7.84 -13.52 10.40
CA LEU A 81 6.81 -12.52 10.72
C LEU A 81 7.37 -11.13 11.05
N GLU A 82 8.55 -11.07 11.70
CA GLU A 82 9.14 -9.81 12.17
C GLU A 82 10.33 -9.35 11.30
N GLY A 83 10.82 -10.17 10.37
CA GLY A 83 11.97 -9.85 9.53
C GLY A 83 13.28 -9.69 10.30
N VAL A 84 13.40 -10.31 11.47
CA VAL A 84 14.55 -10.18 12.38
C VAL A 84 15.60 -11.27 12.15
N GLN A 85 16.85 -10.96 12.49
CA GLN A 85 17.95 -11.93 12.47
C GLN A 85 17.75 -13.05 13.51
N VAL A 86 18.32 -14.24 13.25
CA VAL A 86 18.17 -15.45 14.09
C VAL A 86 18.50 -15.15 15.56
N ASN A 87 19.64 -14.50 15.82
CA ASN A 87 20.10 -14.19 17.17
C ASN A 87 19.14 -13.26 17.93
N ALA A 88 18.50 -12.32 17.24
CA ALA A 88 17.52 -11.43 17.82
C ALA A 88 16.23 -12.18 18.16
N ALA A 89 15.74 -13.04 17.26
CA ALA A 89 14.58 -13.89 17.48
C ALA A 89 14.77 -14.84 18.68
N VAL A 90 15.94 -15.48 18.77
CA VAL A 90 16.30 -16.35 19.90
C VAL A 90 16.29 -15.56 21.22
N ARG A 91 16.90 -14.38 21.25
CA ARG A 91 16.90 -13.52 22.44
C ARG A 91 15.49 -13.09 22.85
N GLN A 92 14.63 -12.72 21.90
CA GLN A 92 13.24 -12.35 22.19
C GLN A 92 12.45 -13.53 22.76
N LEU A 93 12.51 -14.70 22.11
CA LEU A 93 11.83 -15.92 22.57
C LEU A 93 12.34 -16.39 23.93
N SER A 94 13.64 -16.26 24.21
CA SER A 94 14.20 -16.63 25.51
C SER A 94 13.62 -15.78 26.67
N LYS A 95 13.28 -14.51 26.41
CA LYS A 95 12.67 -13.62 27.40
C LYS A 95 11.20 -13.94 27.67
N GLU A 96 10.50 -14.58 26.73
CA GLU A 96 9.10 -14.99 26.88
C GLU A 96 8.95 -16.26 27.76
N GLY A 97 10.01 -17.05 27.91
CA GLY A 97 10.06 -18.24 28.76
C GLY A 97 9.61 -19.55 28.08
N ILE A 98 9.95 -20.67 28.72
CA ILE A 98 9.83 -22.02 28.13
C ILE A 98 8.37 -22.46 27.86
N ARG A 99 7.43 -22.00 28.70
CA ARG A 99 6.00 -22.32 28.52
C ARG A 99 5.43 -21.66 27.26
N LEU A 100 5.88 -20.44 26.96
CA LEU A 100 5.50 -19.77 25.71
C LEU A 100 6.25 -20.39 24.52
N LEU A 101 7.46 -20.91 24.70
CA LEU A 101 8.20 -21.59 23.62
C LEU A 101 7.40 -22.76 23.01
N TYR A 102 6.76 -23.60 23.82
CA TYR A 102 5.96 -24.75 23.36
C TYR A 102 4.47 -24.45 23.10
N ARG A 103 4.06 -23.19 23.23
CA ARG A 103 2.68 -22.78 23.00
C ARG A 103 2.29 -22.97 21.53
N GLY A 104 1.27 -23.80 21.30
CA GLY A 104 0.77 -24.14 19.96
C GLY A 104 1.31 -25.46 19.41
N ILE A 105 1.90 -26.33 20.25
CA ILE A 105 2.41 -27.65 19.82
C ILE A 105 1.31 -28.70 19.61
N LEU A 106 0.13 -28.52 20.22
CA LEU A 106 -0.96 -29.50 20.12
C LEU A 106 -1.50 -29.68 18.68
N PRO A 107 -1.82 -28.62 17.91
CA PRO A 107 -2.29 -28.79 16.53
C PRO A 107 -1.34 -29.58 15.63
N PRO A 108 -0.02 -29.35 15.58
CA PRO A 108 0.86 -30.16 14.73
C PRO A 108 0.98 -31.61 15.19
N LEU A 109 0.88 -31.91 16.50
CA LEU A 109 0.82 -33.30 16.98
C LEU A 109 -0.43 -34.03 16.49
N CYS A 110 -1.60 -33.39 16.61
CA CYS A 110 -2.87 -33.94 16.11
C CYS A 110 -2.84 -34.08 14.58
N GLN A 111 -2.35 -33.06 13.88
CA GLN A 111 -2.28 -33.04 12.43
C GLN A 111 -1.35 -34.13 11.91
N LYS A 112 -0.16 -34.32 12.48
CA LYS A 112 0.78 -35.35 12.02
C LYS A 112 0.22 -36.76 12.18
N THR A 113 -0.50 -37.01 13.26
CA THR A 113 -1.19 -38.29 13.49
C THR A 113 -2.26 -38.55 12.43
N LEU A 114 -3.09 -37.55 12.14
CA LEU A 114 -4.23 -37.70 11.22
C LEU A 114 -3.81 -37.65 9.74
N SER A 115 -2.84 -36.80 9.40
CA SER A 115 -2.28 -36.64 8.05
C SER A 115 -1.64 -37.94 7.57
N LEU A 116 -0.83 -38.60 8.42
CA LEU A 116 -0.12 -39.81 8.04
C LEU A 116 -1.09 -40.91 7.57
N SER A 117 -2.14 -41.19 8.35
CA SER A 117 -3.14 -42.21 8.03
C SER A 117 -3.95 -41.86 6.78
N ILE A 118 -4.41 -40.61 6.66
CA ILE A 118 -5.23 -40.18 5.52
C ILE A 118 -4.41 -40.23 4.22
N MET A 119 -3.19 -39.72 4.25
CA MET A 119 -2.38 -39.64 3.04
C MET A 119 -1.89 -40.97 2.53
N PHE A 120 -1.45 -41.89 3.40
CA PHE A 120 -1.01 -43.21 2.92
C PHE A 120 -2.17 -43.97 2.28
N SER A 121 -3.35 -43.93 2.90
CA SER A 121 -4.56 -44.54 2.35
C SER A 121 -4.96 -43.93 1.01
N VAL A 122 -4.99 -42.61 0.92
CA VAL A 122 -5.35 -41.90 -0.32
C VAL A 122 -4.29 -42.10 -1.40
N TYR A 123 -3.02 -42.01 -1.05
CA TYR A 123 -1.91 -42.12 -2.01
C TYR A 123 -1.89 -43.49 -2.68
N GLU A 124 -1.89 -44.58 -1.92
CA GLU A 124 -1.89 -45.93 -2.51
C GLU A 124 -3.20 -46.22 -3.26
N GLY A 125 -4.34 -45.78 -2.71
CA GLY A 125 -5.63 -45.91 -3.37
C GLY A 125 -5.73 -45.15 -4.70
N SER A 126 -5.17 -43.94 -4.79
CA SER A 126 -5.16 -43.12 -6.00
C SER A 126 -4.10 -43.58 -6.99
N LYS A 127 -2.91 -43.97 -6.52
CA LYS A 127 -1.80 -44.46 -7.37
C LYS A 127 -2.20 -45.69 -8.15
N SER A 128 -2.81 -46.68 -7.51
CA SER A 128 -3.26 -47.91 -8.17
C SER A 128 -4.35 -47.64 -9.22
N ARG A 129 -5.33 -46.79 -8.89
CA ARG A 129 -6.41 -46.42 -9.81
C ARG A 129 -5.92 -45.61 -11.01
N ILE A 130 -5.05 -44.63 -10.78
CA ILE A 130 -4.50 -43.78 -11.85
C ILE A 130 -3.53 -44.59 -12.72
N TYR A 131 -2.77 -45.52 -12.15
CA TYR A 131 -1.90 -46.39 -12.93
C TYR A 131 -2.69 -47.26 -13.92
N LEU A 132 -3.80 -47.86 -13.49
CA LEU A 132 -4.71 -48.62 -14.36
C LEU A 132 -5.27 -47.77 -15.52
N LEU A 133 -5.49 -46.48 -15.30
CA LEU A 133 -6.02 -45.56 -16.31
C LEU A 133 -4.94 -45.06 -17.28
N THR A 134 -3.73 -44.79 -16.78
CA THR A 134 -2.71 -44.01 -17.53
C THR A 134 -1.59 -44.87 -18.09
N HIS A 135 -1.39 -46.10 -17.58
CA HIS A 135 -0.30 -47.02 -17.94
C HIS A 135 1.13 -46.45 -17.80
N GLN A 136 1.29 -45.27 -17.20
CA GLN A 136 2.57 -44.61 -16.97
C GLN A 136 2.89 -44.55 -15.47
N PRO A 137 4.02 -45.14 -15.01
CA PRO A 137 4.32 -45.28 -13.59
C PRO A 137 4.78 -43.99 -12.90
N VAL A 138 5.32 -43.03 -13.64
CA VAL A 138 5.79 -41.74 -13.09
C VAL A 138 4.62 -40.77 -12.94
N LEU A 139 3.82 -40.64 -14.00
CA LEU A 139 2.64 -39.76 -14.01
C LEU A 139 1.61 -40.17 -12.95
N SER A 140 1.42 -41.48 -12.74
CA SER A 140 0.53 -41.99 -11.70
C SER A 140 0.99 -41.61 -10.28
N LYS A 141 2.30 -41.67 -10.00
CA LYS A 141 2.87 -41.28 -8.70
C LYS A 141 2.69 -39.79 -8.43
N VAL A 142 2.93 -38.93 -9.43
CA VAL A 142 2.80 -37.48 -9.29
C VAL A 142 1.34 -37.08 -9.07
N LEU A 143 0.41 -37.60 -9.88
CA LEU A 143 -1.01 -37.29 -9.74
C LEU A 143 -1.58 -37.81 -8.41
N ALA A 144 -1.22 -39.03 -8.00
CA ALA A 144 -1.62 -39.57 -6.70
C ALA A 144 -1.07 -38.74 -5.54
N ALA A 145 0.17 -38.26 -5.63
CA ALA A 145 0.76 -37.38 -4.62
C ALA A 145 0.03 -36.02 -4.54
N ASN A 146 -0.39 -35.46 -5.68
CA ASN A 146 -1.16 -34.22 -5.71
C ASN A 146 -2.55 -34.39 -5.11
N VAL A 147 -3.23 -35.52 -5.38
CA VAL A 147 -4.52 -35.85 -4.77
C VAL A 147 -4.36 -36.02 -3.25
N ALA A 148 -3.38 -36.81 -2.80
CA ALA A 148 -3.09 -36.99 -1.38
C ALA A 148 -2.76 -35.67 -0.67
N GLY A 149 -1.91 -34.83 -1.28
CA GLY A 149 -1.55 -33.52 -0.73
C GLY A 149 -2.69 -32.50 -0.75
N GLY A 150 -3.66 -32.65 -1.66
CA GLY A 150 -4.91 -31.88 -1.68
C GLY A 150 -5.86 -32.29 -0.57
N ILE A 151 -6.00 -33.60 -0.31
CA ILE A 151 -6.82 -34.12 0.79
C ILE A 151 -6.21 -33.78 2.15
N GLU A 152 -4.88 -33.78 2.28
CA GLU A 152 -4.20 -33.30 3.50
C GLU A 152 -4.59 -31.85 3.84
N ALA A 153 -4.82 -31.01 2.82
CA ALA A 153 -5.20 -29.61 3.03
C ALA A 153 -6.56 -29.44 3.75
N ILE A 154 -7.38 -30.49 3.86
CA ILE A 154 -8.58 -30.52 4.71
C ILE A 154 -8.20 -30.28 6.19
N LEU A 155 -7.00 -30.71 6.61
CA LEU A 155 -6.48 -30.55 7.97
C LEU A 155 -5.87 -29.17 8.25
N MET A 156 -5.87 -28.27 7.26
CA MET A 156 -5.33 -26.92 7.42
C MET A 156 -5.91 -26.10 8.59
N PRO A 157 -7.16 -26.26 9.05
CA PRO A 157 -7.64 -25.58 10.24
C PRO A 157 -6.75 -25.80 11.48
N LEU A 158 -6.08 -26.96 11.60
CA LEU A 158 -5.10 -27.20 12.67
C LEU A 158 -3.84 -26.34 12.49
N GLU A 159 -3.31 -26.26 11.27
CA GLU A 159 -2.19 -25.36 10.94
C GLU A 159 -2.55 -23.89 11.19
N ARG A 160 -3.79 -23.52 10.87
CA ARG A 160 -4.30 -22.17 11.07
C ARG A 160 -4.38 -21.81 12.55
N VAL A 161 -4.82 -22.73 13.40
CA VAL A 161 -4.80 -22.49 14.86
C VAL A 161 -3.39 -22.48 15.41
N GLN A 162 -2.49 -23.31 14.90
CA GLN A 162 -1.07 -23.28 15.28
C GLN A 162 -0.46 -21.90 15.01
N THR A 163 -0.59 -21.39 13.79
CA THR A 163 -0.02 -20.09 13.40
C THR A 163 -0.55 -18.94 14.27
N LEU A 164 -1.85 -18.95 14.58
CA LEU A 164 -2.45 -17.95 15.46
C LEU A 164 -2.00 -18.06 16.93
N LEU A 165 -1.76 -19.27 17.43
CA LEU A 165 -1.26 -19.47 18.80
C LEU A 165 0.23 -19.14 18.95
N GLN A 166 0.99 -19.26 17.86
CA GLN A 166 2.42 -18.95 17.82
C GLN A 166 2.70 -17.44 17.71
N ASP A 167 1.77 -16.67 17.15
CA ASP A 167 1.89 -15.22 17.04
C ASP A 167 1.68 -14.53 18.42
N TRP A 168 2.69 -13.74 18.81
CA TRP A 168 2.69 -13.01 20.07
C TRP A 168 1.56 -12.00 20.19
N ARG A 169 1.08 -11.44 19.07
CA ARG A 169 -0.01 -10.45 19.04
C ARG A 169 -1.31 -11.00 19.63
N TYR A 170 -1.50 -12.31 19.59
CA TYR A 170 -2.69 -12.97 20.08
C TYR A 170 -2.47 -13.75 21.38
N HIS A 171 -1.31 -13.60 22.03
CA HIS A 171 -1.00 -14.31 23.28
C HIS A 171 -2.01 -14.04 24.40
N THR A 172 -2.59 -12.84 24.46
CA THR A 172 -3.62 -12.42 25.43
C THR A 172 -5.04 -12.76 24.97
N LYS A 173 -5.25 -12.92 23.66
CA LYS A 173 -6.57 -13.16 23.06
C LYS A 173 -6.99 -14.63 23.12
N PHE A 174 -6.06 -15.55 22.90
CA PHE A 174 -6.34 -16.99 22.94
C PHE A 174 -5.78 -17.62 24.21
N LYS A 175 -6.56 -18.47 24.89
CA LYS A 175 -6.07 -19.23 26.05
C LYS A 175 -5.45 -20.56 25.62
N ASN A 176 -6.20 -21.36 24.84
CA ASN A 176 -5.84 -22.71 24.41
C ASN A 176 -6.24 -22.95 22.94
N THR A 177 -5.78 -24.07 22.35
CA THR A 177 -6.15 -24.53 21.00
C THR A 177 -7.65 -24.63 20.78
N SER A 178 -8.38 -25.31 21.67
CA SER A 178 -9.84 -25.43 21.57
C SER A 178 -10.55 -24.07 21.63
N HIS A 179 -10.05 -23.15 22.47
CA HIS A 179 -10.61 -21.80 22.56
C HIS A 179 -10.37 -21.00 21.27
N ALA A 180 -9.18 -21.09 20.68
CA ALA A 180 -8.88 -20.44 19.41
C ALA A 180 -9.74 -20.99 18.25
N PHE A 181 -9.91 -22.32 18.20
CA PHE A 181 -10.75 -22.98 17.21
C PHE A 181 -12.22 -22.57 17.36
N LYS A 182 -12.78 -22.67 18.57
CA LYS A 182 -14.17 -22.26 18.86
C LYS A 182 -14.42 -20.78 18.55
N TYR A 183 -13.46 -19.92 18.84
CA TYR A 183 -13.54 -18.49 18.53
C TYR A 183 -13.57 -18.24 17.01
N LEU A 184 -12.70 -18.91 16.24
CA LEU A 184 -12.71 -18.78 14.77
C LEU A 184 -14.06 -19.21 14.17
N LEU A 185 -14.56 -20.38 14.57
CA LEU A 185 -15.82 -20.91 14.02
C LEU A 185 -17.02 -20.03 14.39
N ARG A 186 -17.08 -19.54 15.63
CA ARG A 186 -18.25 -18.79 16.13
C ARG A 186 -18.32 -17.35 15.61
N GLU A 187 -17.19 -16.66 15.51
CA GLU A 187 -17.16 -15.23 15.16
C GLU A 187 -17.03 -14.98 13.66
N TYR A 188 -16.38 -15.89 12.92
CA TYR A 188 -16.00 -15.68 11.52
C TYR A 188 -16.43 -16.80 10.56
N GLY A 189 -16.85 -17.95 11.09
CA GLY A 189 -17.32 -19.10 10.31
C GLY A 189 -16.22 -20.03 9.79
N ILE A 190 -16.63 -21.04 9.02
CA ILE A 190 -15.75 -22.13 8.55
C ILE A 190 -14.75 -21.66 7.50
N CYS A 191 -15.15 -20.77 6.59
CA CYS A 191 -14.29 -20.26 5.51
C CYS A 191 -13.01 -19.58 6.04
N GLU A 192 -13.08 -18.95 7.21
CA GLU A 192 -11.95 -18.27 7.84
C GLU A 192 -10.95 -19.23 8.48
N CYS A 193 -11.39 -20.43 8.85
CA CYS A 193 -10.47 -21.52 9.18
C CYS A 193 -9.65 -21.94 7.95
N TYR A 194 -10.16 -21.68 6.74
CA TYR A 194 -9.52 -22.00 5.48
C TYR A 194 -8.71 -20.85 4.83
N ARG A 195 -8.42 -19.78 5.58
CA ARG A 195 -7.60 -18.66 5.08
C ARG A 195 -6.14 -19.10 4.85
N GLY A 196 -5.67 -18.99 3.60
CA GLY A 196 -4.32 -19.40 3.19
C GLY A 196 -4.23 -20.77 2.50
N LEU A 197 -5.37 -21.35 2.09
CA LEU A 197 -5.43 -22.64 1.39
C LEU A 197 -4.68 -22.65 0.04
N MET A 198 -4.80 -21.59 -0.75
CA MET A 198 -4.22 -21.52 -2.09
C MET A 198 -2.69 -21.67 -2.10
N PRO A 199 -1.91 -20.94 -1.26
CA PRO A 199 -0.47 -21.17 -1.12
C PRO A 199 -0.11 -22.62 -0.78
N ILE A 200 -0.92 -23.31 0.04
CA ILE A 200 -0.66 -24.70 0.43
C ILE A 200 -0.87 -25.65 -0.73
N ILE A 201 -1.97 -25.51 -1.47
CA ILE A 201 -2.26 -26.36 -2.64
C ILE A 201 -1.17 -26.20 -3.70
N ILE A 202 -0.81 -24.94 -4.04
CA ILE A 202 0.25 -24.65 -5.02
C ILE A 202 1.58 -25.23 -4.54
N ARG A 203 1.97 -24.98 -3.28
CA ARG A 203 3.21 -25.52 -2.71
C ARG A 203 3.23 -27.05 -2.74
N ASN A 204 2.16 -27.71 -2.29
CA ASN A 204 2.11 -29.16 -2.21
C ASN A 204 2.20 -29.79 -3.61
N GLY A 205 1.45 -29.26 -4.58
CA GLY A 205 1.49 -29.75 -5.95
C GLY A 205 2.87 -29.61 -6.61
N LEU A 206 3.45 -28.41 -6.51
CA LEU A 206 4.72 -28.09 -7.16
C LEU A 206 5.90 -28.78 -6.44
N SER A 207 5.87 -28.85 -5.11
CA SER A 207 6.85 -29.58 -4.29
C SER A 207 6.87 -31.08 -4.60
N ASN A 208 5.70 -31.71 -4.71
CA ASN A 208 5.60 -33.13 -5.04
C ASN A 208 6.15 -33.42 -6.43
N LEU A 209 5.78 -32.61 -7.42
CA LEU A 209 6.31 -32.73 -8.78
C LEU A 209 7.84 -32.65 -8.79
N THR A 210 8.41 -31.61 -8.19
CA THR A 210 9.88 -31.44 -8.14
C THR A 210 10.56 -32.58 -7.39
N PHE A 211 10.00 -33.04 -6.28
CA PHE A 211 10.59 -34.13 -5.49
C PHE A 211 10.63 -35.45 -6.26
N PHE A 212 9.51 -35.87 -6.86
CA PHE A 212 9.47 -37.15 -7.60
C PHE A 212 10.35 -37.12 -8.84
N SER A 213 10.35 -36.01 -9.60
CA SER A 213 11.23 -35.87 -10.75
C SER A 213 12.72 -35.93 -10.37
N LEU A 214 13.13 -35.20 -9.33
CA LEU A 214 14.53 -35.22 -8.88
C LEU A 214 14.95 -36.55 -8.26
N ARG A 215 14.03 -37.21 -7.57
CA ARG A 215 14.29 -38.53 -6.97
C ARG A 215 14.46 -39.60 -8.05
N ASP A 216 13.63 -39.58 -9.08
CA ASP A 216 13.73 -40.56 -10.16
C ASP A 216 15.04 -40.35 -10.95
N LEU A 217 15.41 -39.10 -11.25
CA LEU A 217 16.73 -38.77 -11.80
C LEU A 217 17.89 -39.23 -10.90
N SER A 218 17.76 -39.06 -9.58
CA SER A 218 18.77 -39.51 -8.63
C SER A 218 18.90 -41.04 -8.57
N LYS A 219 17.84 -41.80 -8.87
CA LYS A 219 17.91 -43.26 -8.93
C LYS A 219 18.62 -43.72 -10.19
N ASP A 220 18.36 -43.08 -11.32
CA ASP A 220 18.97 -43.40 -12.61
C ASP A 220 20.49 -43.14 -12.60
N TYR A 221 20.94 -42.09 -11.91
CA TYR A 221 22.36 -41.72 -11.83
C TYR A 221 23.20 -42.57 -10.86
N VAL A 222 22.59 -43.17 -9.84
CA VAL A 222 23.32 -43.77 -8.70
C VAL A 222 23.54 -45.28 -8.85
N GLY A 223 22.81 -45.96 -9.75
CA GLY A 223 22.94 -47.40 -9.95
C GLY A 223 22.49 -48.24 -8.74
N ASN A 224 22.62 -49.57 -8.85
CA ASN A 224 22.05 -50.55 -7.90
C ASN A 224 22.81 -50.73 -6.56
N GLU A 225 23.91 -49.99 -6.31
CA GLU A 225 24.64 -50.09 -5.04
C GLU A 225 24.01 -49.19 -3.96
N HIS A 226 22.89 -49.65 -3.41
CA HIS A 226 22.17 -48.93 -2.37
C HIS A 226 22.80 -49.11 -0.99
N THR A 227 23.71 -48.21 -0.59
CA THR A 227 24.00 -48.02 0.85
C THR A 227 22.91 -47.15 1.48
N LEU A 228 22.41 -47.55 2.66
CA LEU A 228 21.38 -46.82 3.41
C LEU A 228 21.76 -45.34 3.64
N PHE A 229 23.06 -45.08 3.85
CA PHE A 229 23.60 -43.73 4.01
C PHE A 229 23.50 -42.89 2.73
N HIS A 230 23.79 -43.47 1.57
CA HIS A 230 23.71 -42.77 0.29
C HIS A 230 22.27 -42.39 -0.05
N ASN A 231 21.32 -43.31 0.14
CA ASN A 231 19.89 -43.02 -0.03
C ASN A 231 19.39 -41.93 0.93
N PHE A 232 19.91 -41.92 2.16
CA PHE A 232 19.63 -40.86 3.12
C PHE A 232 20.18 -39.50 2.68
N LEU A 233 21.42 -39.44 2.20
CA LEU A 233 22.04 -38.19 1.77
C LEU A 233 21.36 -37.61 0.53
N CYS A 234 21.08 -38.44 -0.49
CA CYS A 234 20.32 -38.03 -1.67
C CYS A 234 18.94 -37.50 -1.30
N GLY A 235 18.20 -38.22 -0.44
CA GLY A 235 16.90 -37.76 0.05
C GLY A 235 16.97 -36.43 0.81
N ALA A 236 18.01 -36.24 1.64
CA ALA A 236 18.22 -35.00 2.38
C ALA A 236 18.55 -33.81 1.45
N LEU A 237 19.39 -34.01 0.44
CA LEU A 237 19.75 -32.98 -0.54
C LEU A 237 18.55 -32.56 -1.39
N ILE A 238 17.80 -33.53 -1.93
CA ILE A 238 16.59 -33.25 -2.72
C ILE A 238 15.56 -32.54 -1.84
N GLY A 239 15.29 -33.04 -0.62
CA GLY A 239 14.37 -32.40 0.31
C GLY A 239 14.79 -30.98 0.72
N GLY A 240 16.09 -30.75 0.88
CA GLY A 240 16.67 -29.43 1.14
C GLY A 240 16.50 -28.47 -0.03
N PHE A 241 16.78 -28.93 -1.26
CA PHE A 241 16.58 -28.16 -2.48
C PHE A 241 15.10 -27.80 -2.69
N THR A 242 14.20 -28.79 -2.66
CA THR A 242 12.76 -28.58 -2.81
C THR A 242 12.22 -27.61 -1.76
N SER A 243 12.66 -27.74 -0.50
CA SER A 243 12.26 -26.82 0.57
C SER A 243 12.73 -25.38 0.35
N THR A 244 13.87 -25.19 -0.32
CA THR A 244 14.45 -23.87 -0.61
C THR A 244 13.71 -23.19 -1.75
N VAL A 245 13.47 -23.91 -2.85
CA VAL A 245 12.73 -23.40 -4.02
C VAL A 245 11.33 -22.95 -3.62
N PHE A 246 10.64 -23.71 -2.76
CA PHE A 246 9.28 -23.39 -2.34
C PHE A 246 9.17 -22.67 -0.99
N TYR A 247 10.29 -22.21 -0.43
CA TYR A 247 10.30 -21.40 0.79
C TYR A 247 9.48 -20.10 0.67
N PRO A 248 9.48 -19.36 -0.46
CA PRO A 248 8.65 -18.17 -0.62
C PRO A 248 7.15 -18.44 -0.43
N MET A 249 6.65 -19.59 -0.87
CA MET A 249 5.24 -19.97 -0.67
C MET A 249 4.90 -20.19 0.81
N ASN A 250 5.86 -20.67 1.60
CA ASN A 250 5.70 -20.81 3.04
C ASN A 250 5.62 -19.44 3.75
N ILE A 251 6.38 -18.45 3.27
CA ILE A 251 6.33 -17.07 3.79
C ILE A 251 4.93 -16.46 3.54
N VAL A 252 4.42 -16.58 2.31
CA VAL A 252 3.09 -16.09 1.94
C VAL A 252 2.01 -16.77 2.79
N LYS A 253 2.08 -18.10 2.91
CA LYS A 253 1.16 -18.88 3.76
C LYS A 253 1.11 -18.30 5.17
N ILE A 254 2.25 -18.12 5.84
CA ILE A 254 2.32 -17.64 7.23
C ILE A 254 1.72 -16.23 7.37
N HIS A 255 1.97 -15.34 6.42
CA HIS A 255 1.42 -13.98 6.44
C HIS A 255 -0.10 -13.97 6.22
N MET A 256 -0.62 -14.80 5.32
CA MET A 256 -2.07 -14.96 5.14
C MET A 256 -2.71 -15.62 6.37
N GLN A 257 -2.01 -16.57 7.01
CA GLN A 257 -2.49 -17.34 8.15
C GLN A 257 -2.47 -16.57 9.49
N THR A 258 -1.90 -15.37 9.54
CA THR A 258 -1.82 -14.55 10.78
C THR A 258 -2.86 -13.42 10.81
N LYS A 259 -3.42 -13.05 9.65
CA LYS A 259 -4.53 -12.08 9.52
C LYS A 259 -5.86 -12.70 9.97
N ILE A 260 -6.59 -12.08 10.90
CA ILE A 260 -7.92 -12.54 11.37
C ILE A 260 -9.00 -11.54 10.88
N GLY A 261 -9.99 -12.05 10.13
CA GLY A 261 -11.09 -11.25 9.60
C GLY A 261 -10.71 -10.34 8.42
N GLY A 262 -11.70 -9.67 7.84
CA GLY A 262 -11.55 -8.83 6.65
C GLY A 262 -11.58 -9.62 5.34
N ASP A 263 -11.25 -8.99 4.22
CA ASP A 263 -11.29 -9.65 2.91
C ASP A 263 -10.19 -10.72 2.77
N PHE A 264 -10.43 -11.69 1.87
CA PHE A 264 -9.45 -12.71 1.52
C PHE A 264 -8.43 -12.15 0.52
N ASP A 265 -7.25 -11.79 1.03
CA ASP A 265 -6.18 -11.26 0.19
C ASP A 265 -5.73 -12.28 -0.85
N LYS A 266 -5.53 -11.81 -2.10
CA LYS A 266 -4.88 -12.62 -3.13
C LYS A 266 -3.40 -12.81 -2.80
N ILE A 267 -2.80 -13.89 -3.29
CA ILE A 267 -1.36 -14.19 -3.13
C ILE A 267 -0.49 -13.01 -3.58
N ILE A 268 -0.83 -12.40 -4.72
CA ILE A 268 -0.09 -11.26 -5.29
C ILE A 268 -0.12 -10.03 -4.38
N VAL A 269 -1.26 -9.76 -3.72
CA VAL A 269 -1.39 -8.64 -2.78
C VAL A 269 -0.50 -8.88 -1.57
N THR A 270 -0.53 -10.10 -1.03
CA THR A 270 0.34 -10.47 0.11
C THR A 270 1.83 -10.41 -0.27
N LEU A 271 2.20 -10.80 -1.49
CA LEU A 271 3.57 -10.65 -2.00
C LEU A 271 4.00 -9.19 -2.10
N LYS A 272 3.11 -8.29 -2.53
CA LYS A 272 3.38 -6.84 -2.52
C LYS A 272 3.55 -6.29 -1.11
N ASP A 273 2.70 -6.71 -0.18
CA ASP A 273 2.78 -6.33 1.24
C ASP A 273 4.09 -6.80 1.89
N LEU A 274 4.62 -7.97 1.49
CA LEU A 274 5.89 -8.50 1.99
C LEU A 274 7.12 -7.66 1.61
N TRP A 275 7.03 -6.88 0.53
CA TRP A 275 8.09 -5.96 0.12
C TRP A 275 8.03 -4.61 0.85
N VAL A 276 7.04 -4.41 1.72
CA VAL A 276 6.90 -3.21 2.54
C VAL A 276 7.56 -3.42 3.89
N ARG A 277 8.50 -2.54 4.25
CA ARG A 277 9.11 -2.52 5.59
C ARG A 277 8.41 -1.47 6.45
N THR A 278 8.05 -1.83 7.69
CA THR A 278 7.53 -0.85 8.65
C THR A 278 8.27 -0.92 9.98
N GLY A 279 8.49 0.21 10.64
CA GLY A 279 9.21 0.28 11.90
C GLY A 279 8.98 1.60 12.63
N MET A 280 9.12 1.62 13.95
CA MET A 280 9.01 2.85 14.73
C MET A 280 10.31 3.64 14.68
N VAL A 281 10.22 4.93 14.40
CA VAL A 281 11.34 5.87 14.32
C VAL A 281 11.03 7.15 15.10
N ALA A 282 12.06 7.78 15.64
CA ALA A 282 11.95 9.12 16.20
C ALA A 282 12.24 10.13 15.08
N VAL A 283 11.24 10.95 14.73
CA VAL A 283 11.34 11.95 13.66
C VAL A 283 11.46 13.33 14.30
N SER A 284 12.47 14.09 13.88
CA SER A 284 12.63 15.51 14.26
C SER A 284 12.84 16.35 13.00
N ASP A 285 12.27 17.55 13.00
CA ASP A 285 12.47 18.60 12.01
C ASP A 285 13.68 19.49 12.33
N GLY A 286 14.47 19.14 13.36
CA GLY A 286 15.61 19.91 13.86
C GLY A 286 15.23 21.10 14.73
N LYS A 287 13.94 21.44 14.87
CA LYS A 287 13.44 22.55 15.70
C LYS A 287 12.66 22.05 16.92
N SER A 288 12.03 20.90 16.80
CA SER A 288 11.15 20.32 17.82
C SER A 288 11.71 19.01 18.39
N LYS A 289 11.21 18.65 19.59
CA LYS A 289 11.53 17.36 20.22
C LYS A 289 11.15 16.20 19.29
N PRO A 290 11.98 15.15 19.17
CA PRO A 290 11.69 14.01 18.30
C PRO A 290 10.37 13.34 18.66
N ILE A 291 9.52 13.13 17.66
CA ILE A 291 8.21 12.49 17.79
C ILE A 291 8.33 11.05 17.32
N SER A 292 7.81 10.10 18.12
CA SER A 292 7.74 8.70 17.69
C SER A 292 6.67 8.52 16.61
N MET A 293 7.06 8.00 15.45
CA MET A 293 6.19 7.73 14.31
C MET A 293 6.50 6.37 13.72
N ARG A 294 5.53 5.74 13.08
CA ARG A 294 5.73 4.54 12.28
C ARG A 294 6.21 4.93 10.89
N LEU A 295 7.44 4.56 10.57
CA LEU A 295 7.95 4.56 9.21
C LEU A 295 7.32 3.41 8.44
N TYR A 296 6.76 3.71 7.29
CA TYR A 296 6.30 2.77 6.29
C TYR A 296 7.15 2.99 5.04
N LEU A 297 7.78 1.95 4.53
CA LEU A 297 8.68 2.02 3.39
C LEU A 297 8.26 0.98 2.36
N SER A 298 7.82 1.43 1.19
CA SER A 298 7.63 0.61 0.00
C SER A 298 8.77 0.85 -1.00
N MET A 299 8.74 0.16 -2.14
CA MET A 299 9.71 0.37 -3.23
C MET A 299 9.65 1.78 -3.84
N GLU A 300 8.51 2.46 -3.73
CA GLU A 300 8.28 3.75 -4.39
C GLU A 300 8.15 4.91 -3.40
N VAL A 301 7.71 4.63 -2.17
CA VAL A 301 7.23 5.66 -1.24
C VAL A 301 7.64 5.34 0.19
N LEU A 302 8.08 6.39 0.89
CA LEU A 302 8.25 6.40 2.33
C LEU A 302 7.11 7.21 2.96
N LYS A 303 6.39 6.62 3.91
CA LYS A 303 5.36 7.29 4.70
C LYS A 303 5.75 7.36 6.17
N LEU A 304 5.44 8.47 6.82
CA LEU A 304 5.49 8.60 8.27
C LEU A 304 4.06 8.60 8.79
N GLN A 305 3.74 7.66 9.68
CA GLN A 305 2.42 7.47 10.23
C GLN A 305 2.42 7.77 11.73
N ARG A 306 1.40 8.47 12.20
CA ARG A 306 1.14 8.66 13.63
C ARG A 306 0.01 7.72 14.06
N GLU A 307 0.12 7.20 15.28
CA GLU A 307 -0.95 6.41 15.90
C GLU A 307 -2.07 7.35 16.36
N ASP A 308 -3.30 7.05 15.96
CA ASP A 308 -4.52 7.69 16.47
C ASP A 308 -5.38 6.66 17.20
N LEU A 309 -5.96 7.08 18.33
CA LEU A 309 -6.79 6.28 19.22
C LEU A 309 -8.26 6.65 18.99
N GLU A 310 -8.96 5.90 18.13
CA GLU A 310 -10.41 6.02 18.00
C GLU A 310 -11.09 5.22 19.14
N LEU A 311 -11.72 5.91 20.09
CA LEU A 311 -12.66 5.32 21.05
C LEU A 311 -13.98 5.03 20.32
N ILE A 312 -14.18 3.77 19.90
CA ILE A 312 -15.47 3.33 19.39
C ILE A 312 -16.31 2.86 20.57
N ASN A 313 -17.21 3.72 21.07
CA ASN A 313 -18.34 3.28 21.90
C ASN A 313 -19.31 2.47 21.02
N LYS A 314 -19.07 1.16 20.91
CA LYS A 314 -20.07 0.19 20.43
C LYS A 314 -21.01 -0.15 21.58
N CYS A 315 -21.92 0.76 21.90
CA CYS A 315 -23.20 0.45 22.54
C CYS A 315 -24.23 1.48 22.05
N ASN A 316 -25.43 0.98 21.74
CA ASN A 316 -26.61 1.67 21.20
C ASN A 316 -26.69 1.77 19.68
N GLN A 317 -26.84 0.61 19.02
CA GLN A 317 -27.91 0.47 18.05
C GLN A 317 -29.15 0.01 18.82
N GLN A 318 -30.30 0.65 18.56
CA GLN A 318 -31.61 0.53 19.23
C GLN A 318 -31.89 1.54 20.35
N ALA A 319 -31.89 2.83 20.00
CA ALA A 319 -32.93 3.77 20.39
C ALA A 319 -32.88 4.97 19.44
N VAL A 320 -34.01 5.27 18.83
CA VAL A 320 -34.25 6.43 17.95
C VAL A 320 -33.91 7.71 18.71
N ASN A 321 -33.06 8.57 18.15
CA ASN A 321 -33.17 10.03 18.28
C ASN A 321 -32.22 10.75 17.31
N HIS A 322 -32.80 11.65 16.52
CA HIS A 322 -32.12 12.65 15.69
C HIS A 322 -31.08 13.43 16.53
N ASN A 323 -29.87 13.63 15.98
CA ASN A 323 -28.79 14.56 16.40
C ASN A 323 -27.39 13.90 16.39
N LYS A 324 -26.91 13.47 15.22
CA LYS A 324 -25.47 13.22 14.99
C LYS A 324 -24.96 14.08 13.83
N PRO A 325 -23.84 14.82 14.00
CA PRO A 325 -23.24 15.59 12.91
C PRO A 325 -22.87 14.69 11.73
N PRO A 326 -23.10 15.12 10.48
CA PRO A 326 -22.73 14.35 9.30
C PRO A 326 -21.23 14.05 9.27
N LEU A 327 -20.89 12.78 9.07
CA LEU A 327 -19.52 12.27 9.00
C LEU A 327 -18.87 12.52 7.62
N ASP A 328 -19.26 13.57 6.90
CA ASP A 328 -18.82 13.77 5.51
C ASP A 328 -18.20 15.15 5.30
N SER A 329 -17.10 15.22 4.55
CA SER A 329 -16.33 16.44 4.23
C SER A 329 -17.02 17.37 3.22
N LYS A 330 -18.35 17.23 3.07
CA LYS A 330 -19.18 18.03 2.16
C LYS A 330 -19.60 19.35 2.81
N GLU A 331 -19.59 20.42 2.02
CA GLU A 331 -20.11 21.72 2.41
C GLU A 331 -21.64 21.66 2.47
N ARG A 332 -22.23 22.26 3.51
CA ARG A 332 -23.67 22.34 3.73
C ARG A 332 -24.09 23.79 3.71
N MET A 333 -25.10 24.11 2.91
CA MET A 333 -25.72 25.43 2.89
C MET A 333 -26.92 25.41 3.82
N ILE A 334 -26.95 26.34 4.78
CA ILE A 334 -27.92 26.39 5.87
C ILE A 334 -28.45 27.81 5.95
N GLN A 335 -29.77 27.97 5.89
CA GLN A 335 -30.44 29.24 6.08
C GLN A 335 -30.94 29.35 7.52
N ILE A 336 -30.61 30.47 8.19
CA ILE A 336 -30.97 30.75 9.58
C ILE A 336 -31.66 32.10 9.62
N THR A 337 -32.83 32.14 10.26
CA THR A 337 -33.55 33.39 10.51
C THR A 337 -33.19 33.92 11.90
N ARG A 338 -32.66 35.13 11.97
CA ARG A 338 -32.25 35.81 13.21
C ARG A 338 -33.46 36.06 14.11
N GLN A 339 -33.32 35.80 15.40
CA GLN A 339 -34.33 36.14 16.40
C GLN A 339 -34.11 37.54 16.97
N LYS A 340 -35.21 38.25 17.30
CA LYS A 340 -35.17 39.61 17.89
C LYS A 340 -34.44 39.66 19.23
N VAL A 341 -34.41 38.54 19.96
CA VAL A 341 -33.67 38.36 21.21
C VAL A 341 -32.72 37.17 21.02
N GLY A 342 -31.41 37.35 21.20
CA GLY A 342 -30.40 36.29 21.05
C GLY A 342 -29.71 36.19 19.67
N GLY A 343 -30.22 36.88 18.64
CA GLY A 343 -29.55 36.93 17.34
C GLY A 343 -29.51 35.58 16.62
N LEU A 344 -28.31 35.15 16.18
CA LEU A 344 -28.10 33.86 15.51
C LEU A 344 -27.95 32.68 16.49
N GLY A 345 -27.67 32.93 17.77
CA GLY A 345 -27.55 31.87 18.77
C GLY A 345 -26.34 30.94 18.64
N LEU A 346 -25.25 31.41 18.04
CA LEU A 346 -23.98 30.69 17.92
C LEU A 346 -22.82 31.56 18.42
N SER A 347 -21.79 30.92 18.94
CA SER A 347 -20.50 31.55 19.26
C SER A 347 -19.46 31.04 18.27
N ILE A 348 -18.60 31.93 17.80
CA ILE A 348 -17.50 31.61 16.88
C ILE A 348 -16.15 31.78 17.57
N LYS A 349 -15.15 31.01 17.15
CA LYS A 349 -13.73 31.12 17.54
C LYS A 349 -12.85 30.91 16.31
N GLY A 350 -11.61 31.39 16.35
CA GLY A 350 -10.70 31.33 15.20
C GLY A 350 -10.85 32.53 14.26
N GLY A 351 -10.04 32.54 13.22
CA GLY A 351 -9.78 33.69 12.34
C GLY A 351 -8.38 33.57 11.73
N ALA A 352 -8.13 34.33 10.66
CA ALA A 352 -6.87 34.28 9.93
C ALA A 352 -5.65 34.59 10.83
N GLU A 353 -5.81 35.46 11.84
CA GLU A 353 -4.80 35.81 12.84
C GLU A 353 -4.33 34.61 13.68
N HIS A 354 -5.21 33.65 13.93
CA HIS A 354 -4.90 32.44 14.69
C HIS A 354 -4.56 31.23 13.81
N LYS A 355 -4.48 31.41 12.48
CA LYS A 355 -4.28 30.34 11.48
C LYS A 355 -5.30 29.20 11.62
N LEU A 356 -6.50 29.53 12.10
CA LEU A 356 -7.62 28.61 12.26
C LEU A 356 -8.83 29.16 11.49
N PRO A 357 -9.62 28.31 10.81
CA PRO A 357 -10.85 28.78 10.20
C PRO A 357 -11.82 29.31 11.27
N VAL A 358 -12.78 30.13 10.87
CA VAL A 358 -13.85 30.61 11.77
C VAL A 358 -14.77 29.42 12.10
N LEU A 359 -14.71 28.95 13.34
CA LEU A 359 -15.36 27.73 13.83
C LEU A 359 -16.49 28.05 14.80
N ILE A 360 -17.59 27.32 14.73
CA ILE A 360 -18.67 27.37 15.72
C ILE A 360 -18.19 26.68 17.00
N SER A 361 -17.97 27.46 18.05
CA SER A 361 -17.49 26.99 19.34
C SER A 361 -18.61 26.54 20.28
N ARG A 362 -19.78 27.18 20.18
CA ARG A 362 -20.97 26.89 21.00
C ARG A 362 -22.23 27.23 20.23
N ILE A 363 -23.29 26.44 20.44
CA ILE A 363 -24.65 26.74 19.99
C ILE A 363 -25.50 26.89 21.25
N TYR A 364 -26.25 28.00 21.36
CA TYR A 364 -27.03 28.34 22.54
C TYR A 364 -28.42 27.71 22.48
N LYS A 365 -28.87 27.19 23.63
CA LYS A 365 -30.16 26.52 23.74
C LYS A 365 -31.34 27.46 23.46
N ASN A 366 -32.37 26.95 22.79
CA ASN A 366 -33.60 27.65 22.41
C ASN A 366 -33.42 28.86 21.47
N GLN A 367 -32.26 29.01 20.83
CA GLN A 367 -31.98 30.12 19.89
C GLN A 367 -31.96 29.65 18.42
N ALA A 368 -31.89 30.60 17.49
CA ALA A 368 -32.03 30.37 16.04
C ALA A 368 -31.13 29.24 15.49
N ALA A 369 -29.85 29.19 15.89
CA ALA A 369 -28.92 28.15 15.45
C ALA A 369 -29.26 26.73 15.95
N GLU A 370 -29.83 26.58 17.14
CA GLU A 370 -30.27 25.28 17.65
C GLU A 370 -31.58 24.85 17.00
N GLN A 371 -32.53 25.78 16.85
CA GLN A 371 -33.82 25.53 16.20
C GLN A 371 -33.67 25.09 14.74
N CYS A 372 -32.63 25.57 14.06
CA CYS A 372 -32.25 25.14 12.73
C CYS A 372 -31.89 23.64 12.66
N GLY A 373 -31.30 23.07 13.72
CA GLY A 373 -30.93 21.65 13.83
C GLY A 373 -29.86 21.15 12.85
N GLN A 374 -29.34 22.02 11.97
CA GLN A 374 -28.40 21.66 10.90
C GLN A 374 -26.96 22.11 11.17
N LEU A 375 -26.75 22.94 12.19
CA LEU A 375 -25.43 23.40 12.65
C LEU A 375 -24.89 22.54 13.79
N TYR A 376 -23.58 22.33 13.80
CA TYR A 376 -22.91 21.57 14.85
C TYR A 376 -21.69 22.32 15.40
N VAL A 377 -21.41 22.13 16.69
CA VAL A 377 -20.16 22.61 17.30
C VAL A 377 -18.96 21.96 16.60
N GLY A 378 -18.00 22.78 16.17
CA GLY A 378 -16.85 22.39 15.35
C GLY A 378 -17.08 22.51 13.84
N ASP A 379 -18.23 23.02 13.39
CA ASP A 379 -18.42 23.42 11.99
C ASP A 379 -17.62 24.70 11.69
N ALA A 380 -16.87 24.68 10.59
CA ALA A 380 -16.19 25.86 10.03
C ALA A 380 -17.15 26.60 9.09
N ILE A 381 -17.30 27.91 9.30
CA ILE A 381 -18.09 28.78 8.43
C ILE A 381 -17.20 29.20 7.26
N ILE A 382 -17.59 28.81 6.05
CA ILE A 382 -16.85 29.07 4.81
C ILE A 382 -17.40 30.32 4.15
N LYS A 383 -18.74 30.46 4.08
CA LYS A 383 -19.41 31.61 3.48
C LYS A 383 -20.56 32.13 4.33
N VAL A 384 -20.80 33.42 4.24
CA VAL A 384 -21.99 34.11 4.77
C VAL A 384 -22.65 34.86 3.62
N ASN A 385 -23.91 34.59 3.33
CA ASN A 385 -24.68 35.19 2.22
C ASN A 385 -23.97 35.14 0.85
N GLY A 386 -23.15 34.11 0.61
CA GLY A 386 -22.40 33.91 -0.64
C GLY A 386 -20.97 34.47 -0.62
N GLU A 387 -20.60 35.31 0.35
CA GLU A 387 -19.26 35.88 0.51
C GLU A 387 -18.35 34.96 1.33
N TYR A 388 -17.11 34.75 0.89
CA TYR A 388 -16.14 33.90 1.59
C TYR A 388 -15.54 34.62 2.79
N ILE A 389 -15.58 33.98 3.97
CA ILE A 389 -15.04 34.55 5.21
C ILE A 389 -13.82 33.78 5.76
N THR A 390 -13.29 32.83 4.99
CA THR A 390 -12.18 31.94 5.42
C THR A 390 -10.84 32.65 5.60
N ALA A 391 -10.67 33.84 5.01
CA ALA A 391 -9.47 34.66 5.09
C ALA A 391 -9.66 35.93 5.96
N CYS A 392 -10.82 36.09 6.61
CA CYS A 392 -11.11 37.22 7.48
C CYS A 392 -10.51 37.01 8.87
N ASN A 393 -10.20 38.11 9.56
CA ASN A 393 -9.86 38.06 10.98
C ASN A 393 -11.10 37.76 11.83
N HIS A 394 -10.92 37.36 13.09
CA HIS A 394 -12.03 37.06 14.01
C HIS A 394 -13.06 38.20 14.09
N ASP A 395 -12.59 39.43 14.30
CA ASP A 395 -13.46 40.60 14.47
C ASP A 395 -14.25 40.94 13.20
N ASP A 396 -13.62 40.79 12.03
CA ASP A 396 -14.25 40.99 10.73
C ASP A 396 -15.35 39.94 10.49
N ALA A 397 -15.09 38.68 10.83
CA ALA A 397 -16.08 37.61 10.74
C ALA A 397 -17.27 37.85 11.66
N VAL A 398 -17.06 38.40 12.87
CA VAL A 398 -18.13 38.81 13.79
C VAL A 398 -18.96 39.94 13.17
N ASN A 399 -18.32 40.95 12.58
CA ASN A 399 -18.99 42.08 11.94
C ASN A 399 -19.83 41.65 10.74
N ILE A 400 -19.30 40.77 9.88
CA ILE A 400 -20.03 40.20 8.74
C ILE A 400 -21.26 39.42 9.22
N LEU A 401 -21.11 38.55 10.24
CA LEU A 401 -22.25 37.80 10.80
C LEU A 401 -23.26 38.69 11.53
N ARG A 402 -22.86 39.84 12.07
CA ARG A 402 -23.76 40.81 12.70
C ARG A 402 -24.57 41.58 11.66
N ASN A 403 -23.95 41.96 10.55
CA ASN A 403 -24.55 42.79 9.50
C ASN A 403 -25.23 41.99 8.37
N ALA A 404 -25.19 40.65 8.42
CA ALA A 404 -25.76 39.75 7.41
C ALA A 404 -27.30 39.77 7.29
N GLY A 405 -28.01 40.67 7.98
CA GLY A 405 -29.46 40.82 7.94
C GLY A 405 -30.24 39.80 8.80
N ASP A 406 -31.55 39.75 8.57
CA ASP A 406 -32.49 38.88 9.30
C ASP A 406 -32.48 37.44 8.78
N ILE A 407 -32.20 37.22 7.49
CA ILE A 407 -32.05 35.89 6.89
C ILE A 407 -30.59 35.70 6.51
N VAL A 408 -29.91 34.78 7.18
CA VAL A 408 -28.48 34.53 6.99
C VAL A 408 -28.27 33.14 6.39
N VAL A 409 -27.64 33.07 5.22
CA VAL A 409 -27.28 31.82 4.54
C VAL A 409 -25.82 31.50 4.83
N LEU A 410 -25.57 30.45 5.60
CA LEU A 410 -24.22 29.98 5.95
C LEU A 410 -23.85 28.77 5.11
N THR A 411 -22.66 28.79 4.52
CA THR A 411 -22.03 27.57 3.98
C THR A 411 -21.03 27.06 4.99
N VAL A 412 -21.26 25.89 5.55
CA VAL A 412 -20.47 25.31 6.64
C VAL A 412 -19.89 23.94 6.28
N LYS A 413 -18.76 23.59 6.88
CA LYS A 413 -18.13 22.27 6.74
C LYS A 413 -17.65 21.78 8.09
N HIS A 414 -17.93 20.52 8.42
CA HIS A 414 -17.54 19.96 9.70
C HIS A 414 -16.02 19.79 9.81
N TYR A 415 -15.38 20.55 10.70
CA TYR A 415 -13.93 20.56 10.84
C TYR A 415 -13.49 19.66 12.01
N ARG A 416 -13.25 18.38 11.72
CA ARG A 416 -12.94 17.35 12.74
C ARG A 416 -11.70 17.66 13.59
N ALA A 417 -10.74 18.39 13.04
CA ALA A 417 -9.52 18.78 13.74
C ALA A 417 -9.75 19.88 14.82
N ALA A 418 -10.96 20.47 14.93
CA ALA A 418 -11.28 21.51 15.92
C ALA A 418 -11.45 21.00 17.35
N LYS A 419 -11.79 19.72 17.56
CA LYS A 419 -12.17 19.19 18.89
C LYS A 419 -11.15 19.47 20.02
N PRO A 420 -9.83 19.29 19.84
CA PRO A 420 -8.86 19.61 20.90
C PRO A 420 -8.70 21.12 21.14
N PHE A 421 -9.01 21.99 20.18
CA PHE A 421 -8.89 23.45 20.31
C PHE A 421 -10.09 24.07 21.03
N LEU A 422 -11.29 23.49 20.87
CA LEU A 422 -12.50 23.94 21.57
C LEU A 422 -12.48 23.57 23.06
N GLN A 423 -11.82 22.47 23.44
CA GLN A 423 -11.77 21.96 24.82
C GLN A 423 -10.64 22.57 25.67
N ARG A 424 -9.59 23.13 25.04
CA ARG A 424 -8.39 23.61 25.74
C ARG A 424 -8.67 24.81 26.67
N ASN A 425 -9.61 25.67 26.29
CA ASN A 425 -9.89 26.92 27.01
C ASN A 425 -11.12 26.85 27.95
N GLU A 426 -11.92 25.76 27.93
CA GLU A 426 -12.97 25.55 28.96
C GLU A 426 -12.37 25.33 30.36
N LYS A 427 -11.07 24.98 30.43
CA LYS A 427 -10.30 24.90 31.67
C LYS A 427 -9.68 26.24 32.08
N GLU A 428 -9.43 27.16 31.14
CA GLU A 428 -8.91 28.50 31.42
C GLU A 428 -10.05 29.45 31.88
N GLU A 429 -11.23 29.41 31.25
CA GLU A 429 -12.40 30.21 31.68
C GLU A 429 -12.96 29.82 33.06
N LYS A 430 -12.59 28.64 33.60
CA LYS A 430 -12.91 28.24 34.99
C LYS A 430 -11.90 28.73 36.02
N LEU A 431 -10.72 29.19 35.58
CA LEU A 431 -9.66 29.66 36.46
C LEU A 431 -9.77 31.15 36.78
N ASP A 432 -10.40 31.94 35.90
CA ASP A 432 -10.58 33.39 36.09
C ASP A 432 -11.77 33.76 37.00
N ASN A 433 -12.66 32.82 37.31
CA ASN A 433 -13.79 33.01 38.23
C ASN A 433 -13.49 32.57 39.68
N ALA A 434 -12.24 32.20 40.00
CA ALA A 434 -11.84 31.64 41.29
C ALA A 434 -10.84 32.49 42.08
N THR A 435 -10.55 33.73 41.66
CA THR A 435 -9.80 34.69 42.47
C THR A 435 -10.73 35.59 43.27
N ASN A 436 -11.23 35.05 44.38
CA ASN A 436 -11.64 35.76 45.59
C ASN A 436 -11.57 34.75 46.73
N GLY A 437 -10.44 34.73 47.46
CA GLY A 437 -10.23 33.83 48.60
C GLY A 437 -8.74 33.67 48.92
N GLU A 438 -8.37 34.19 50.07
CA GLU A 438 -7.05 34.34 50.68
C GLU A 438 -6.18 33.05 50.82
N VAL A 439 -4.89 33.21 50.50
CA VAL A 439 -3.67 33.00 51.32
C VAL A 439 -3.51 31.70 52.15
N ASP A 440 -2.54 30.86 51.77
CA ASP A 440 -1.31 30.47 52.54
C ASP A 440 -0.53 29.35 51.79
N GLU A 441 0.72 29.62 51.37
CA GLU A 441 2.00 29.01 51.83
C GLU A 441 2.02 27.45 51.90
N GLU A 442 2.99 26.66 51.45
CA GLU A 442 4.41 26.82 51.14
C GLU A 442 4.95 25.47 50.55
N TRP A 443 6.08 25.58 49.83
CA TRP A 443 7.09 24.65 49.27
C TRP A 443 6.99 23.10 49.22
N ASP A 444 7.56 22.60 48.10
CA ASP A 444 8.40 21.39 47.91
C ASP A 444 7.85 20.07 47.29
N LEU A 445 8.41 19.76 46.11
CA LEU A 445 8.63 18.43 45.52
C LEU A 445 9.81 17.72 46.25
N PRO A 446 10.25 16.47 45.94
CA PRO A 446 9.69 15.35 45.14
C PRO A 446 9.81 13.97 45.86
N ASN A 447 9.15 12.89 45.38
CA ASN A 447 9.86 11.65 44.96
C ASN A 447 9.00 10.46 44.52
N LYS A 448 9.61 9.69 43.63
CA LYS A 448 9.31 8.31 43.24
C LYS A 448 9.18 7.37 44.46
N ARG A 449 8.27 6.40 44.38
CA ARG A 449 8.61 4.96 44.33
C ARG A 449 7.37 4.08 44.17
N SER A 450 7.56 3.08 43.32
CA SER A 450 6.81 1.85 43.16
C SER A 450 6.46 1.15 44.47
N LEU A 451 5.25 0.57 44.57
CA LEU A 451 5.01 -0.71 45.23
C LEU A 451 3.66 -1.30 44.79
N SER A 452 3.65 -2.59 44.46
CA SER A 452 2.52 -3.51 44.57
C SER A 452 2.93 -4.60 45.59
N PRO A 453 2.09 -5.58 45.95
CA PRO A 453 0.64 -5.64 46.14
C PRO A 453 0.28 -6.11 47.59
N ILE A 454 -0.97 -6.00 48.06
CA ILE A 454 -1.53 -6.88 49.13
C ILE A 454 -3.06 -6.98 48.97
N SER A 455 -3.55 -8.20 49.19
CA SER A 455 -4.91 -8.72 49.13
C SER A 455 -5.79 -8.35 50.33
N GLY A 456 -7.10 -8.22 50.12
CA GLY A 456 -8.14 -8.26 51.15
C GLY A 456 -9.54 -8.47 50.54
N HIS A 457 -10.23 -9.50 51.01
CA HIS A 457 -11.53 -10.01 50.53
C HIS A 457 -12.71 -9.02 50.70
N SER A 458 -13.65 -8.97 49.73
CA SER A 458 -14.99 -9.60 49.84
C SER A 458 -16.11 -8.94 48.99
N ARG A 459 -16.92 -9.82 48.39
CA ARG A 459 -18.35 -9.74 48.01
C ARG A 459 -18.80 -8.98 46.75
N HIS A 460 -19.15 -9.81 45.76
CA HIS A 460 -20.28 -9.75 44.82
C HIS A 460 -21.01 -8.42 44.58
N GLY A 461 -20.81 -7.90 43.37
CA GLY A 461 -21.77 -7.10 42.62
C GLY A 461 -21.52 -7.33 41.13
N SER A 462 -22.34 -8.16 40.50
CA SER A 462 -22.31 -8.45 39.07
C SER A 462 -22.63 -7.20 38.27
N ASN A 463 -21.62 -6.59 37.65
CA ASN A 463 -21.81 -5.70 36.50
C ASN A 463 -20.80 -6.07 35.42
N THR A 464 -21.35 -6.57 34.32
CA THR A 464 -20.69 -6.84 33.05
C THR A 464 -19.87 -5.63 32.59
N SER A 465 -18.55 -5.69 32.75
CA SER A 465 -17.64 -4.75 32.09
C SER A 465 -17.59 -5.07 30.60
N ALA A 466 -18.34 -4.30 29.80
CA ALA A 466 -18.17 -4.27 28.36
C ALA A 466 -16.71 -3.86 28.06
N CYS A 467 -15.93 -4.79 27.52
CA CYS A 467 -14.55 -4.56 27.11
C CYS A 467 -14.55 -3.61 25.90
N SER A 468 -14.18 -2.35 26.12
CA SER A 468 -13.92 -1.39 25.04
C SER A 468 -12.66 -1.84 24.29
N THR A 469 -12.83 -2.42 23.10
CA THR A 469 -11.72 -2.70 22.19
C THR A 469 -11.30 -1.41 21.49
N ASN A 470 -10.20 -0.81 21.95
CA ASN A 470 -9.54 0.30 21.27
C ASN A 470 -9.03 -0.17 19.90
N PHE A 471 -9.53 0.41 18.82
CA PHE A 471 -8.99 0.18 17.48
C PHE A 471 -7.89 1.21 17.21
N LYS A 472 -6.66 0.72 17.02
CA LYS A 472 -5.51 1.54 16.66
C LYS A 472 -5.56 1.83 15.16
N LYS A 473 -5.62 3.10 14.77
CA LYS A 473 -5.60 3.51 13.37
C LYS A 473 -4.34 4.33 13.10
N TRP A 474 -3.62 3.99 12.04
CA TRP A 474 -2.44 4.72 11.59
C TRP A 474 -2.85 5.79 10.59
N ILE A 475 -2.43 7.04 10.82
CA ILE A 475 -2.72 8.17 9.93
C ILE A 475 -1.41 8.61 9.27
N ASP A 476 -1.43 8.73 7.95
CA ASP A 476 -0.30 9.24 7.15
C ASP A 476 -0.09 10.74 7.46
N VAL A 477 1.05 11.07 8.07
CA VAL A 477 1.48 12.44 8.38
C VAL A 477 2.31 13.02 7.23
N LEU A 478 3.17 12.20 6.63
CA LEU A 478 4.03 12.59 5.53
C LEU A 478 4.16 11.43 4.55
N THR A 479 4.12 11.72 3.25
CA THR A 479 4.32 10.77 2.16
C THR A 479 5.39 11.33 1.23
N VAL A 480 6.45 10.56 1.00
CA VAL A 480 7.64 10.96 0.25
C VAL A 480 7.89 9.95 -0.86
N PRO A 481 7.80 10.34 -2.15
CA PRO A 481 8.30 9.53 -3.24
C PRO A 481 9.81 9.35 -3.08
N LEU A 482 10.28 8.10 -3.03
CA LEU A 482 11.70 7.79 -2.79
C LEU A 482 12.62 8.37 -3.86
N MET A 483 12.14 8.47 -5.10
CA MET A 483 12.88 9.09 -6.18
C MET A 483 13.22 10.56 -5.90
N MET A 484 12.37 11.29 -5.17
CA MET A 484 12.54 12.72 -4.85
C MET A 484 13.30 12.97 -3.54
N ALA A 485 13.84 11.92 -2.93
CA ALA A 485 14.50 11.98 -1.64
C ALA A 485 15.88 11.34 -1.72
N TYR A 486 16.83 11.88 -0.96
CA TYR A 486 18.06 11.15 -0.67
C TYR A 486 18.25 11.04 0.84
N VAL A 487 18.93 9.96 1.22
CA VAL A 487 19.27 9.67 2.60
C VAL A 487 20.75 9.94 2.78
N THR A 488 21.10 10.73 3.79
CA THR A 488 22.49 10.98 4.15
C THR A 488 22.70 10.82 5.65
N ARG A 489 23.85 10.26 6.02
CA ARG A 489 24.32 10.29 7.41
C ARG A 489 25.20 11.49 7.68
N TYR A 490 25.68 12.19 6.66
CA TYR A 490 26.55 13.36 6.80
C TYR A 490 25.77 14.61 7.20
N ILE A 491 26.29 15.35 8.16
CA ILE A 491 25.75 16.64 8.57
C ILE A 491 26.08 17.65 7.46
N PHE A 492 25.05 18.32 6.95
CA PHE A 492 25.18 19.29 5.85
C PHE A 492 26.28 20.32 6.12
N GLY A 493 27.16 20.52 5.14
CA GLY A 493 28.28 21.47 5.23
C GLY A 493 29.47 20.97 6.05
N THR A 494 29.48 19.70 6.49
CA THR A 494 30.59 19.11 7.26
C THR A 494 30.88 17.68 6.82
N ASP A 495 32.07 17.18 7.13
CA ASP A 495 32.44 15.78 6.95
C ASP A 495 32.12 14.90 8.18
N LYS A 496 31.20 15.36 9.05
CA LYS A 496 30.84 14.67 10.29
C LYS A 496 29.62 13.77 10.09
N LEU A 497 29.71 12.54 10.59
CA LEU A 497 28.68 11.51 10.45
C LEU A 497 27.72 11.46 11.65
N ARG A 498 26.42 11.26 11.40
CA ARG A 498 25.41 11.02 12.44
C ARG A 498 25.46 9.57 12.93
N ARG A 499 25.57 9.38 14.25
CA ARG A 499 25.50 8.05 14.90
C ARG A 499 24.03 7.68 15.12
N ASN A 500 23.61 6.50 14.64
CA ASN A 500 22.25 5.95 14.79
C ASN A 500 21.10 6.87 14.33
N ALA A 501 21.40 7.82 13.45
CA ALA A 501 20.42 8.69 12.83
C ALA A 501 20.83 8.96 11.38
N PHE A 502 19.85 9.22 10.54
CA PHE A 502 20.04 9.67 9.16
C PHE A 502 19.14 10.86 8.91
N GLU A 503 19.56 11.73 8.01
CA GLU A 503 18.75 12.82 7.50
C GLU A 503 18.22 12.41 6.14
N MET A 504 16.92 12.60 5.93
CA MET A 504 16.33 12.48 4.61
C MET A 504 16.02 13.88 4.09
N LYS A 505 16.58 14.23 2.94
CA LYS A 505 16.37 15.53 2.31
C LYS A 505 15.52 15.35 1.06
N LEU A 506 14.48 16.18 0.99
CA LEU A 506 13.58 16.28 -0.16
C LEU A 506 14.21 17.23 -1.16
N TYR A 507 14.57 16.75 -2.34
CA TYR A 507 15.17 17.59 -3.38
C TYR A 507 14.21 18.70 -3.82
N ASN A 508 12.93 18.38 -3.96
CA ASN A 508 11.94 19.29 -4.54
C ASN A 508 11.55 20.48 -3.65
N ARG A 509 11.79 20.38 -2.32
CA ARG A 509 11.41 21.43 -1.36
C ARG A 509 12.35 22.64 -1.40
N ASN A 510 13.56 22.46 -1.93
CA ASN A 510 14.58 23.50 -1.99
C ASN A 510 14.48 24.36 -3.25
N PHE A 511 13.69 23.95 -4.25
CA PHE A 511 13.45 24.73 -5.46
C PHE A 511 12.27 25.68 -5.29
N GLY A 512 12.38 26.88 -5.89
CA GLY A 512 11.25 27.79 -6.04
C GLY A 512 10.12 27.12 -6.82
N VAL A 513 8.88 27.59 -6.67
CA VAL A 513 7.68 26.92 -7.24
C VAL A 513 7.82 26.66 -8.75
N GLY A 514 8.44 27.57 -9.50
CA GLY A 514 8.69 27.43 -10.95
C GLY A 514 9.92 26.62 -11.35
N GLU A 515 10.71 26.09 -10.41
CA GLU A 515 11.92 25.29 -10.68
C GLU A 515 11.84 23.87 -10.12
N ARG A 516 10.66 23.46 -9.65
CA ARG A 516 10.43 22.15 -9.06
C ARG A 516 10.54 21.05 -10.10
N ILE A 517 11.02 19.90 -9.66
CA ILE A 517 11.04 18.67 -10.45
C ILE A 517 9.62 18.09 -10.42
N GLU A 518 8.92 18.19 -11.54
CA GLU A 518 7.55 17.67 -11.70
C GLU A 518 7.57 16.20 -12.09
N TYR A 519 8.59 15.76 -12.82
CA TYR A 519 8.77 14.36 -13.22
C TYR A 519 10.25 14.00 -13.34
N MET A 520 10.60 12.75 -13.04
CA MET A 520 11.83 12.14 -13.50
C MET A 520 11.70 10.62 -13.59
N GLY A 521 12.38 10.01 -14.56
CA GLY A 521 12.35 8.58 -14.80
C GLY A 521 13.17 8.16 -16.01
N TRP A 522 13.34 6.84 -16.18
CA TRP A 522 13.98 6.29 -17.37
C TRP A 522 13.04 6.31 -18.57
N VAL A 523 13.58 6.65 -19.73
CA VAL A 523 12.93 6.58 -21.03
C VAL A 523 13.87 5.95 -22.03
N ASN A 524 13.35 5.31 -23.07
CA ASN A 524 14.14 4.78 -24.16
C ASN A 524 14.08 5.73 -25.35
N GLU A 525 15.22 6.32 -25.70
CA GLU A 525 15.37 7.20 -26.85
C GLU A 525 15.75 6.41 -28.09
N ALA A 526 14.99 6.57 -29.16
CA ALA A 526 15.31 5.98 -30.45
C ALA A 526 16.47 6.72 -31.13
N VAL A 527 17.39 5.95 -31.68
CA VAL A 527 18.58 6.42 -32.39
C VAL A 527 18.26 6.43 -33.88
N SER A 528 18.37 7.59 -34.51
CA SER A 528 18.24 7.72 -35.96
C SER A 528 19.52 7.22 -36.62
N ASN A 529 19.45 6.09 -37.33
CA ASN A 529 20.55 5.53 -38.11
C ASN A 529 20.24 5.72 -39.60
N SER A 530 21.25 6.03 -40.41
CA SER A 530 21.12 6.39 -41.83
C SER A 530 20.52 5.30 -42.72
N ASN A 531 20.60 4.03 -42.32
CA ASN A 531 20.08 2.92 -43.13
C ASN A 531 18.63 2.54 -42.79
N GLN A 532 18.21 2.70 -41.52
CA GLN A 532 16.84 2.48 -41.04
C GLN A 532 16.62 3.35 -39.78
N PRO A 533 15.76 4.38 -39.84
CA PRO A 533 15.54 5.24 -38.69
C PRO A 533 14.77 4.48 -37.59
N TRP A 534 15.14 4.71 -36.33
CA TRP A 534 14.41 4.26 -35.12
C TRP A 534 14.41 2.76 -34.79
N GLN A 535 15.32 1.96 -35.36
CA GLN A 535 15.46 0.53 -34.97
C GLN A 535 16.38 0.27 -33.77
N SER A 536 17.19 1.25 -33.39
CA SER A 536 18.06 1.14 -32.22
C SER A 536 17.58 2.09 -31.14
N TYR A 537 17.55 1.65 -29.89
CA TYR A 537 17.12 2.45 -28.74
C TYR A 537 18.21 2.46 -27.68
N ARG A 538 18.33 3.59 -26.98
CA ARG A 538 19.23 3.73 -25.84
C ARG A 538 18.47 4.29 -24.63
N PRO A 539 18.77 3.82 -23.41
CA PRO A 539 18.17 4.38 -22.21
C PRO A 539 18.69 5.80 -21.97
N ARG A 540 17.78 6.69 -21.59
CA ARG A 540 18.03 8.07 -21.16
C ARG A 540 17.25 8.33 -19.87
N PHE A 541 17.83 9.09 -18.97
CA PHE A 541 17.13 9.55 -17.78
C PHE A 541 16.48 10.90 -18.08
N LEU A 542 15.15 10.94 -18.15
CA LEU A 542 14.37 12.13 -18.44
C LEU A 542 13.96 12.79 -17.12
N ALA A 543 14.12 14.10 -17.03
CA ALA A 543 13.59 14.89 -15.93
C ALA A 543 12.94 16.18 -16.43
N LEU A 544 11.76 16.50 -15.91
CA LEU A 544 11.05 17.76 -16.11
C LEU A 544 11.23 18.60 -14.86
N LYS A 545 12.03 19.66 -14.96
CA LYS A 545 12.34 20.59 -13.88
C LYS A 545 11.85 21.99 -14.27
N GLY A 546 10.74 22.43 -13.70
CA GLY A 546 10.11 23.69 -14.05
C GLY A 546 9.78 23.73 -15.56
N PRO A 547 10.23 24.77 -16.29
CA PRO A 547 10.02 24.86 -17.74
C PRO A 547 11.02 24.05 -18.58
N ASP A 548 11.90 23.25 -17.95
CA ASP A 548 13.03 22.61 -18.61
C ASP A 548 12.86 21.08 -18.65
N LEU A 549 12.98 20.53 -19.84
CA LEU A 549 13.12 19.10 -20.10
C LEU A 549 14.60 18.76 -20.22
N LEU A 550 15.08 17.89 -19.33
CA LEU A 550 16.47 17.49 -19.20
C LEU A 550 16.59 16.00 -19.57
N LEU A 551 17.51 15.67 -20.48
CA LEU A 551 17.82 14.29 -20.85
C LEU A 551 19.27 13.94 -20.47
N PHE A 552 19.44 13.04 -19.52
CA PHE A 552 20.74 12.58 -19.06
C PHE A 552 21.08 11.18 -19.58
N GLU A 553 22.38 10.87 -19.69
CA GLU A 553 22.86 9.49 -19.91
C GLU A 553 22.81 8.68 -18.61
N THR A 554 23.14 9.33 -17.50
CA THR A 554 23.10 8.77 -16.15
C THR A 554 22.30 9.69 -15.25
N PRO A 555 21.55 9.15 -14.27
CA PRO A 555 20.73 9.96 -13.39
C PRO A 555 21.63 10.93 -12.59
N PRO A 556 21.18 12.18 -12.38
CA PRO A 556 21.96 13.16 -11.62
C PRO A 556 22.09 12.70 -10.15
N CYS A 557 23.33 12.64 -9.65
CA CYS A 557 23.63 12.23 -8.29
C CYS A 557 23.65 13.41 -7.33
N ASN A 558 24.12 14.57 -7.82
CA ASN A 558 24.31 15.79 -7.04
C ASN A 558 23.55 16.97 -7.64
N ILE A 559 23.34 18.02 -6.84
CA ILE A 559 22.65 19.25 -7.27
C ILE A 559 23.36 19.90 -8.48
N GLY A 560 24.70 19.83 -8.54
CA GLY A 560 25.48 20.38 -9.64
C GLY A 560 25.28 19.67 -10.98
N ASP A 561 24.87 18.39 -10.98
CA ASP A 561 24.70 17.61 -12.21
C ASP A 561 23.51 18.14 -13.03
N TRP A 562 22.48 18.66 -12.36
CA TRP A 562 21.31 19.26 -12.99
C TRP A 562 21.65 20.46 -13.87
N SER A 563 22.62 21.27 -13.45
CA SER A 563 23.09 22.43 -14.21
C SER A 563 24.04 22.05 -15.36
N ARG A 564 24.58 20.83 -15.35
CA ARG A 564 25.54 20.32 -16.33
C ARG A 564 24.89 19.46 -17.43
N CYS A 565 23.56 19.38 -17.45
CA CYS A 565 22.84 18.57 -18.44
C CYS A 565 23.08 19.10 -19.86
N ALA A 566 23.73 18.29 -20.71
CA ALA A 566 24.04 18.66 -22.09
C ALA A 566 22.79 18.76 -22.99
N LEU A 567 21.74 17.99 -22.71
CA LEU A 567 20.52 17.95 -23.49
C LEU A 567 19.36 18.59 -22.72
N THR A 568 19.30 19.91 -22.75
CA THR A 568 18.23 20.71 -22.14
C THR A 568 17.31 21.28 -23.21
N PHE A 569 16.00 21.07 -23.09
CA PHE A 569 14.97 21.62 -23.96
C PHE A 569 14.01 22.47 -23.13
N LYS A 570 13.51 23.57 -23.69
CA LYS A 570 12.45 24.34 -23.04
C LYS A 570 11.12 23.69 -23.39
N VAL A 571 10.37 23.26 -22.38
CA VAL A 571 9.07 22.57 -22.53
C VAL A 571 8.12 23.41 -23.38
N TYR A 572 8.08 24.73 -23.14
CA TYR A 572 7.24 25.67 -23.89
C TYR A 572 7.67 25.90 -25.35
N GLN A 573 8.91 25.52 -25.73
CA GLN A 573 9.42 25.52 -27.11
C GLN A 573 9.49 24.11 -27.70
N THR A 574 8.96 23.09 -27.02
CA THR A 574 9.05 21.71 -27.46
C THR A 574 7.66 21.16 -27.68
N MET A 575 7.36 20.78 -28.92
CA MET A 575 6.14 20.05 -29.25
C MET A 575 6.19 18.68 -28.58
N PHE A 576 5.14 18.34 -27.83
CA PHE A 576 4.92 17.04 -27.24
C PHE A 576 3.76 16.35 -27.95
N ARG A 577 4.00 15.15 -28.46
CA ARG A 577 2.97 14.34 -29.14
C ARG A 577 3.02 12.91 -28.64
N VAL A 578 1.91 12.42 -28.11
CA VAL A 578 1.75 10.98 -27.82
C VAL A 578 1.48 10.23 -29.12
N MET A 579 2.20 9.15 -29.36
CA MET A 579 2.06 8.32 -30.57
C MET A 579 0.92 7.33 -30.41
N ARG A 580 0.17 7.11 -31.50
CA ARG A 580 -0.84 6.04 -31.56
C ARG A 580 -0.18 4.68 -31.78
N GLU A 581 -0.85 3.63 -31.35
CA GLU A 581 -0.40 2.25 -31.59
C GLU A 581 -0.20 1.96 -33.09
N SER A 582 -1.05 2.53 -33.96
CA SER A 582 -0.95 2.43 -35.41
C SER A 582 0.20 3.23 -36.04
N GLU A 583 0.77 4.18 -35.30
CA GLU A 583 1.86 5.06 -35.74
C GLU A 583 3.20 4.70 -35.06
N ASN A 584 3.22 3.61 -34.29
CA ASN A 584 4.44 3.13 -33.66
C ASN A 584 5.38 2.59 -34.74
N VAL A 585 6.67 2.91 -34.58
CA VAL A 585 7.70 2.48 -35.52
C VAL A 585 8.12 1.03 -35.26
N ASP A 586 7.81 0.51 -34.07
CA ASP A 586 8.07 -0.86 -33.63
C ASP A 586 6.96 -1.39 -32.69
N GLU A 587 7.17 -2.57 -32.09
CA GLU A 587 6.23 -3.20 -31.16
C GLU A 587 6.07 -2.46 -29.81
N ARG A 588 6.94 -1.48 -29.51
CA ARG A 588 6.94 -0.79 -28.23
C ARG A 588 5.68 0.06 -28.11
N GLN A 589 5.12 0.03 -26.91
CA GLN A 589 3.94 0.79 -26.56
C GLN A 589 4.33 2.05 -25.79
N HIS A 590 3.39 2.98 -25.66
CA HIS A 590 3.55 4.19 -24.84
C HIS A 590 4.66 5.14 -25.34
N CYS A 591 4.73 5.30 -26.66
CA CYS A 591 5.70 6.16 -27.33
C CYS A 591 5.21 7.61 -27.40
N PHE A 592 6.14 8.56 -27.37
CA PHE A 592 5.89 9.98 -27.57
C PHE A 592 7.06 10.67 -28.29
N LEU A 593 6.75 11.74 -29.00
CA LEU A 593 7.69 12.54 -29.78
C LEU A 593 7.88 13.91 -29.12
N ALA A 594 9.14 14.29 -28.93
CA ALA A 594 9.55 15.62 -28.50
C ALA A 594 10.30 16.34 -29.63
N GLN A 595 9.77 17.46 -30.12
CA GLN A 595 10.36 18.22 -31.22
C GLN A 595 10.52 19.70 -30.84
N SER A 596 11.76 20.19 -30.86
CA SER A 596 12.12 21.58 -30.53
C SER A 596 12.74 22.25 -31.76
N PRO A 597 12.57 23.57 -31.95
CA PRO A 597 13.15 24.27 -33.08
C PRO A 597 14.68 24.25 -32.97
N GLY A 598 15.35 24.03 -34.10
CA GLY A 598 16.82 23.93 -34.17
C GLY A 598 17.41 22.63 -33.62
N LYS A 599 16.57 21.64 -33.21
CA LYS A 599 17.04 20.34 -32.72
C LYS A 599 16.35 19.19 -33.45
N ALA A 600 17.07 18.09 -33.62
CA ALA A 600 16.50 16.88 -34.21
C ALA A 600 15.35 16.34 -33.35
N PRO A 601 14.27 15.83 -33.97
CA PRO A 601 13.14 15.24 -33.24
C PRO A 601 13.59 14.03 -32.44
N ARG A 602 13.03 13.86 -31.24
CA ARG A 602 13.37 12.76 -30.31
C ARG A 602 12.16 11.89 -30.10
N TYR A 603 12.23 10.66 -30.60
CA TYR A 603 11.23 9.62 -30.37
C TYR A 603 11.59 8.86 -29.09
N LEU A 604 10.69 8.83 -28.12
CA LEU A 604 10.89 8.33 -26.77
C LEU A 604 9.81 7.30 -26.42
N SER A 605 10.15 6.28 -25.62
CA SER A 605 9.18 5.32 -25.07
C SER A 605 9.38 5.10 -23.57
N VAL A 606 8.29 4.82 -22.85
CA VAL A 606 8.28 4.47 -21.42
C VAL A 606 7.71 3.06 -21.23
N GLU A 607 8.02 2.42 -20.11
CA GLU A 607 7.64 1.02 -19.88
C GLU A 607 6.13 0.85 -19.63
N THR A 608 5.51 1.83 -18.98
CA THR A 608 4.10 1.73 -18.56
C THR A 608 3.24 2.90 -19.02
N ARG A 609 1.95 2.63 -19.28
CA ARG A 609 0.94 3.68 -19.53
C ARG A 609 0.89 4.71 -18.40
N GLN A 610 1.07 4.29 -17.15
CA GLN A 610 1.03 5.18 -16.00
C GLN A 610 2.23 6.15 -15.96
N GLU A 611 3.39 5.74 -16.45
CA GLU A 611 4.53 6.65 -16.64
C GLU A 611 4.27 7.67 -17.74
N LEU A 612 3.70 7.23 -18.87
CA LEU A 612 3.36 8.14 -19.96
C LEU A 612 2.39 9.24 -19.51
N LEU A 613 1.34 8.86 -18.78
CA LEU A 613 0.38 9.81 -18.20
C LEU A 613 1.03 10.76 -17.19
N ARG A 614 2.06 10.32 -16.46
CA ARG A 614 2.82 11.18 -15.54
C ARG A 614 3.71 12.17 -16.28
N VAL A 615 4.38 11.73 -17.36
CA VAL A 615 5.18 12.62 -18.22
C VAL A 615 4.28 13.68 -18.84
N GLU A 616 3.14 13.26 -19.40
CA GLU A 616 2.15 14.15 -20.00
C GLU A 616 1.60 15.17 -18.98
N ALA A 617 1.16 14.70 -17.80
CA ALA A 617 0.68 15.58 -16.75
C ALA A 617 1.74 16.60 -16.31
N ALA A 618 3.00 16.16 -16.17
CA ALA A 618 4.11 17.06 -15.82
C ALA A 618 4.41 18.07 -16.94
N TRP A 619 4.37 17.65 -18.21
CA TRP A 619 4.59 18.54 -19.36
C TRP A 619 3.55 19.67 -19.41
N HIS A 620 2.30 19.35 -19.07
CA HIS A 620 1.18 20.29 -19.04
C HIS A 620 1.24 21.31 -17.90
N THR A 621 2.17 21.18 -16.95
CA THR A 621 2.36 22.20 -15.89
C THR A 621 3.20 23.39 -16.33
N ALA A 622 3.88 23.30 -17.48
CA ALA A 622 4.74 24.36 -17.96
C ALA A 622 3.94 25.58 -18.45
N SER A 623 4.35 26.76 -18.00
CA SER A 623 3.83 28.05 -18.46
C SER A 623 4.98 28.99 -18.83
N LYS A 624 4.69 29.95 -19.71
CA LYS A 624 5.67 30.96 -20.13
C LYS A 624 5.02 32.32 -20.31
N THR A 625 5.63 33.33 -19.68
CA THR A 625 5.26 34.74 -19.85
C THR A 625 6.20 35.41 -20.85
N PHE A 626 5.62 36.11 -21.83
CA PHE A 626 6.28 36.95 -22.82
C PHE A 626 6.01 38.41 -22.51
N LEU A 627 7.04 39.25 -22.62
CA LEU A 627 6.91 40.69 -22.50
C LEU A 627 6.26 41.23 -23.78
N VAL A 628 5.16 41.95 -23.62
CA VAL A 628 4.40 42.56 -24.70
C VAL A 628 3.94 43.96 -24.31
N THR A 629 3.66 44.81 -25.29
CA THR A 629 3.03 46.11 -25.10
C THR A 629 1.56 46.00 -25.48
N TYR A 630 0.68 46.39 -24.57
CA TYR A 630 -0.76 46.45 -24.79
C TYR A 630 -1.26 47.87 -24.51
N ASN A 631 -1.91 48.50 -25.50
CA ASN A 631 -2.39 49.89 -25.42
C ASN A 631 -1.29 50.88 -24.95
N GLY A 632 -0.06 50.71 -25.43
CA GLY A 632 1.08 51.56 -25.08
C GLY A 632 1.68 51.34 -23.69
N ARG A 633 1.24 50.32 -22.94
CA ARG A 633 1.80 49.96 -21.61
C ARG A 633 2.47 48.58 -21.65
N SER A 634 3.55 48.41 -20.88
CA SER A 634 4.22 47.11 -20.71
C SER A 634 3.31 46.12 -19.98
N ALA A 635 3.20 44.91 -20.52
CA ALA A 635 2.38 43.82 -20.00
C ALA A 635 3.08 42.47 -20.22
N GLY A 636 2.71 41.48 -19.41
CA GLY A 636 3.12 40.09 -19.56
C GLY A 636 1.99 39.25 -20.14
N LEU A 637 2.19 38.70 -21.35
CA LEU A 637 1.33 37.68 -21.94
C LEU A 637 1.79 36.30 -21.49
N THR A 638 1.02 35.65 -20.62
CA THR A 638 1.30 34.30 -20.13
C THR A 638 0.50 33.26 -20.92
N LEU A 639 1.22 32.29 -21.48
CA LEU A 639 0.68 31.07 -22.06
C LEU A 639 0.79 29.95 -21.04
N ASP A 640 -0.34 29.37 -20.66
CA ASP A 640 -0.42 28.25 -19.73
C ASP A 640 -1.37 27.20 -20.30
N TRP A 641 -0.95 25.93 -20.29
CA TRP A 641 -1.71 24.83 -20.88
C TRP A 641 -3.16 24.73 -20.37
N THR A 642 -3.32 24.89 -19.06
CA THR A 642 -4.59 24.76 -18.35
C THR A 642 -5.39 26.06 -18.38
N GLN A 643 -4.73 27.19 -18.19
CA GLN A 643 -5.39 28.49 -18.05
C GLN A 643 -5.62 29.22 -19.38
N GLY A 644 -4.90 28.86 -20.45
CA GLY A 644 -4.95 29.50 -21.76
C GLY A 644 -4.04 30.71 -21.89
N PHE A 645 -4.56 31.75 -22.52
CA PHE A 645 -3.93 33.06 -22.65
C PHE A 645 -4.35 33.94 -21.49
N SER A 646 -3.39 34.58 -20.84
CA SER A 646 -3.66 35.61 -19.83
C SER A 646 -2.72 36.79 -20.02
N LEU A 647 -3.28 38.00 -20.01
CA LEU A 647 -2.49 39.22 -20.09
C LEU A 647 -2.55 39.92 -18.73
N SER A 648 -1.40 40.32 -18.21
CA SER A 648 -1.29 40.98 -16.91
C SER A 648 -0.37 42.20 -16.99
N TYR A 649 -0.65 43.25 -16.22
CA TYR A 649 0.28 44.38 -16.13
C TYR A 649 1.51 44.00 -15.29
N GLU A 650 2.70 44.39 -15.76
CA GLU A 650 3.99 43.98 -15.19
C GLU A 650 4.17 44.46 -13.73
N CYS A 651 3.64 45.63 -13.38
CA CYS A 651 3.82 46.21 -12.04
C CYS A 651 2.80 45.73 -11.00
N SER A 652 1.58 45.33 -11.40
CA SER A 652 0.50 44.96 -10.45
C SER A 652 0.18 43.48 -10.43
N GLY A 653 0.56 42.71 -11.46
CA GLY A 653 0.14 41.31 -11.63
C GLY A 653 -1.37 41.17 -11.85
N GLU A 654 -2.09 42.27 -12.02
CA GLU A 654 -3.52 42.29 -12.26
C GLU A 654 -3.82 41.79 -13.67
N ILE A 655 -4.73 40.82 -13.77
CA ILE A 655 -5.12 40.20 -15.04
C ILE A 655 -6.04 41.17 -15.77
N ILE A 656 -5.61 41.64 -16.94
CA ILE A 656 -6.36 42.53 -17.82
C ILE A 656 -7.46 41.75 -18.52
N TRP A 657 -7.11 40.59 -19.08
CA TRP A 657 -8.04 39.67 -19.71
C TRP A 657 -7.47 38.26 -19.71
N LYS A 658 -8.35 37.28 -19.82
CA LYS A 658 -8.01 35.86 -19.84
C LYS A 658 -8.94 35.11 -20.79
N PHE A 659 -8.35 34.35 -21.70
CA PHE A 659 -9.07 33.54 -22.68
C PHE A 659 -8.52 32.12 -22.72
N LYS A 660 -9.40 31.13 -22.84
CA LYS A 660 -8.99 29.73 -23.05
C LYS A 660 -8.49 29.56 -24.50
N PHE A 661 -7.61 28.58 -24.72
CA PHE A 661 -7.18 28.21 -26.08
C PHE A 661 -8.33 27.89 -27.03
N SER A 662 -9.43 27.29 -26.53
CA SER A 662 -10.63 26.98 -27.33
C SER A 662 -11.39 28.20 -27.82
N GLN A 663 -11.13 29.38 -27.24
CA GLN A 663 -11.75 30.63 -27.63
C GLN A 663 -10.99 31.33 -28.75
N LEU A 664 -9.75 30.92 -29.06
CA LEU A 664 -8.98 31.51 -30.15
C LEU A 664 -9.54 31.02 -31.50
N ARG A 665 -10.07 31.94 -32.31
CA ARG A 665 -10.60 31.65 -33.66
C ARG A 665 -9.60 31.91 -34.76
N GLY A 666 -8.64 32.80 -34.53
CA GLY A 666 -7.58 33.08 -35.46
C GLY A 666 -6.50 33.95 -34.84
N SER A 667 -5.33 33.92 -35.45
CA SER A 667 -4.22 34.83 -35.16
C SER A 667 -3.67 35.37 -36.47
N SER A 668 -3.28 36.63 -36.49
CA SER A 668 -2.55 37.25 -37.60
C SER A 668 -1.38 38.07 -37.07
N ASP A 669 -0.31 38.16 -37.84
CA ASP A 669 0.90 38.87 -37.46
C ASP A 669 1.49 39.65 -38.65
N ASP A 670 2.37 40.61 -38.34
CA ASP A 670 3.06 41.43 -39.35
C ASP A 670 4.48 40.93 -39.70
N GLY A 671 4.88 39.77 -39.16
CA GLY A 671 6.21 39.19 -39.29
C GLY A 671 7.32 39.92 -38.54
N LYS A 672 7.03 41.05 -37.87
CA LYS A 672 8.02 41.91 -37.20
C LYS A 672 7.79 41.96 -35.70
N SER A 673 6.73 42.63 -35.25
CA SER A 673 6.46 42.84 -33.83
C SER A 673 4.99 42.84 -33.45
N ARG A 674 4.05 42.95 -34.40
CA ARG A 674 2.61 43.04 -34.07
C ARG A 674 1.92 41.70 -34.22
N LEU A 675 1.14 41.34 -33.22
CA LEU A 675 0.31 40.15 -33.16
C LEU A 675 -1.14 40.54 -32.87
N LYS A 676 -2.07 40.05 -33.69
CA LYS A 676 -3.51 40.18 -33.50
C LYS A 676 -4.11 38.82 -33.20
N LEU A 677 -4.82 38.73 -32.09
CA LEU A 677 -5.51 37.52 -31.64
C LEU A 677 -7.01 37.75 -31.65
N HIS A 678 -7.74 36.85 -32.31
CA HIS A 678 -9.19 36.91 -32.42
C HIS A 678 -9.82 35.87 -31.49
N PHE A 679 -10.48 36.34 -30.44
CA PHE A 679 -11.12 35.50 -29.43
C PHE A 679 -12.65 35.55 -29.54
N GLN A 680 -13.31 34.41 -29.37
CA GLN A 680 -14.76 34.34 -29.23
C GLN A 680 -15.15 34.27 -27.74
N GLU A 681 -16.09 35.10 -27.35
CA GLU A 681 -16.65 35.11 -26.00
C GLU A 681 -17.52 33.86 -25.74
N LEU A 682 -17.59 33.39 -24.48
CA LEU A 682 -18.27 32.12 -24.15
C LEU A 682 -19.78 32.16 -24.41
N ASP A 683 -20.40 33.33 -24.23
CA ASP A 683 -21.85 33.51 -24.28
C ASP A 683 -22.30 34.33 -25.51
N SER A 684 -21.38 34.66 -26.45
CA SER A 684 -21.66 35.48 -27.63
C SER A 684 -20.93 34.98 -28.88
N ILE A 685 -21.49 35.26 -30.07
CA ILE A 685 -20.83 35.03 -31.36
C ILE A 685 -19.84 36.17 -31.68
N ALA A 686 -19.82 37.22 -30.86
CA ALA A 686 -18.90 38.34 -31.02
C ALA A 686 -17.43 37.89 -30.93
N ILE A 687 -16.64 38.33 -31.91
CA ILE A 687 -15.19 38.10 -31.97
C ILE A 687 -14.48 39.36 -31.47
N GLU A 688 -13.79 39.24 -30.35
CA GLU A 688 -12.95 40.30 -29.82
C GLU A 688 -11.53 40.18 -30.39
N THR A 689 -11.00 41.29 -30.90
CA THR A 689 -9.63 41.33 -31.43
C THR A 689 -8.70 42.03 -30.44
N LYS A 690 -7.67 41.33 -29.98
CA LYS A 690 -6.62 41.86 -29.11
C LYS A 690 -5.34 42.05 -29.92
N GLU A 691 -4.86 43.29 -30.01
CA GLU A 691 -3.60 43.65 -30.67
C GLU A 691 -2.50 43.84 -29.62
N LEU A 692 -1.35 43.21 -29.86
CA LEU A 692 -0.20 43.17 -28.97
C LEU A 692 1.06 43.47 -29.76
N GLU A 693 1.96 44.25 -29.19
CA GLU A 693 3.30 44.44 -29.75
C GLU A 693 4.30 43.62 -28.93
N CYS A 694 5.02 42.71 -29.59
CA CYS A 694 5.95 41.77 -28.99
C CYS A 694 7.33 41.93 -29.62
N PRO A 695 8.37 42.30 -28.85
CA PRO A 695 9.74 42.41 -29.37
C PRO A 695 10.34 41.06 -29.78
N GLN A 696 9.79 39.94 -29.29
CA GLN A 696 10.22 38.57 -29.62
C GLN A 696 9.10 37.76 -30.29
N LEU A 697 8.46 38.34 -31.32
CA LEU A 697 7.29 37.78 -31.99
C LEU A 697 7.50 36.34 -32.47
N GLN A 698 8.63 36.03 -33.11
CA GLN A 698 8.92 34.69 -33.64
C GLN A 698 8.95 33.61 -32.54
N ASN A 699 9.52 33.92 -31.38
CA ASN A 699 9.54 32.99 -30.24
C ASN A 699 8.13 32.79 -29.68
N LEU A 700 7.34 33.86 -29.58
CA LEU A 700 5.96 33.81 -29.12
C LEU A 700 5.09 32.97 -30.07
N LEU A 701 5.17 33.20 -31.38
CA LEU A 701 4.44 32.45 -32.40
C LEU A 701 4.80 30.96 -32.34
N PHE A 702 6.09 30.62 -32.28
CA PHE A 702 6.51 29.24 -32.16
C PHE A 702 5.92 28.57 -30.90
N CYS A 703 5.96 29.25 -29.76
CA CYS A 703 5.41 28.72 -28.52
C CYS A 703 3.89 28.56 -28.63
N MET A 704 3.18 29.55 -29.18
CA MET A 704 1.74 29.46 -29.44
C MET A 704 1.40 28.26 -30.32
N HIS A 705 2.12 28.05 -31.42
CA HIS A 705 1.94 26.89 -32.29
C HIS A 705 2.23 25.59 -31.54
N ALA A 706 3.34 25.50 -30.78
CA ALA A 706 3.67 24.30 -30.02
C ALA A 706 2.56 23.92 -29.02
N PHE A 707 2.03 24.89 -28.27
CA PHE A 707 0.93 24.67 -27.33
C PHE A 707 -0.38 24.30 -28.04
N LEU A 708 -0.73 25.01 -29.12
CA LEU A 708 -1.95 24.74 -29.89
C LEU A 708 -1.89 23.36 -30.57
N THR A 709 -0.79 23.02 -31.25
CA THR A 709 -0.58 21.73 -31.90
C THR A 709 -0.65 20.59 -30.89
N ALA A 710 0.03 20.71 -29.74
CA ALA A 710 -0.02 19.70 -28.70
C ALA A 710 -1.45 19.57 -28.12
N LYS A 711 -2.17 20.68 -27.93
CA LYS A 711 -3.53 20.66 -27.40
C LYS A 711 -4.55 20.07 -28.37
N VAL A 712 -4.42 20.39 -29.66
CA VAL A 712 -5.24 19.79 -30.71
C VAL A 712 -4.94 18.30 -30.83
N ALA A 713 -3.67 17.88 -30.78
CA ALA A 713 -3.30 16.46 -30.76
C ALA A 713 -3.87 15.70 -29.55
N ALA A 714 -4.01 16.37 -28.40
CA ALA A 714 -4.61 15.77 -27.20
C ALA A 714 -6.15 15.64 -27.26
N VAL A 715 -6.83 16.51 -28.01
CA VAL A 715 -8.32 16.55 -28.11
C VAL A 715 -8.83 15.78 -29.33
N ASP A 716 -8.18 15.94 -30.48
CA ASP A 716 -8.46 15.21 -31.71
C ASP A 716 -7.14 14.73 -32.35
N PRO A 717 -6.72 13.49 -32.05
CA PRO A 717 -5.47 12.99 -32.59
C PRO A 717 -5.52 12.76 -34.13
N THR A 718 -6.69 12.85 -34.80
CA THR A 718 -6.81 12.74 -36.27
C THR A 718 -6.54 14.05 -37.02
N PHE A 719 -6.51 15.18 -36.31
CA PHE A 719 -6.27 16.49 -36.92
C PHE A 719 -4.90 16.59 -37.63
N LEU A 720 -3.89 15.84 -37.18
CA LEU A 720 -2.54 15.92 -37.74
C LEU A 720 -2.35 15.13 -39.04
N THR A 721 -3.31 14.30 -39.46
CA THR A 721 -3.24 13.59 -40.75
C THR A 721 -3.75 14.44 -41.93
N SER A 722 -4.39 15.58 -41.67
CA SER A 722 -4.88 16.49 -42.72
C SER A 722 -3.89 17.61 -43.09
N THR A 723 -2.79 17.75 -42.34
CA THR A 723 -1.76 18.76 -42.57
C THR A 723 -0.39 18.11 -42.85
N THR A 724 -0.33 17.31 -43.90
CA THR A 724 0.88 17.13 -44.69
C THR A 724 0.55 17.62 -46.10
N PRO A 725 1.34 18.50 -46.74
CA PRO A 725 1.19 18.76 -48.17
C PRO A 725 1.36 17.48 -48.98
#